data_AF-A0A941IP63-F1
#
_entry.id   AF-A0A941IP63-F1
#
_cell.length_a   1.000
_cell.length_b   1.000
_cell.length_c   1.000
_cell.angle_alpha   90.00
_cell.angle_beta   90.00
_cell.angle_gamma   90.00
#
_symmetry.space_group_name_H-M   'P 1'
#
loop_
_entity.id
_entity.type
_entity.pdbx_description
1 polymer ?
#
loop_
_entity_poly.entity_id
_entity_poly.type
_entity_poly.pdbx_seq_one_letter_code
_entity_poly.pdbx_strand_id
1 'polypeptide(L)'
;MYEGWLGGQMGRRQDCAACARHAEGAEAAALRQDERALEIWAPVLEGDLICDHQPQGVLGAALLVLLRRDELAAALHTHQYGYRIARRKPAFRGAIGEHLEFCALTGNEHRGLELLAEHADWLTEPAPGIAAQAEFLTGASVLLTRLVALGHTELPVPMPPSPGAHVPAAEELTVGVLRGFVDAELDSLAARIARTEQEDGLAPGYASRLRIRRLRQPALCPLELPVRSTLREPSATPPPYAEPGAAHLEVPGTGDLYALSDTLFQAGELDEVEPALHQVVERSMAAGAPWYAARAEMNLSRLVSDPRQAVRLARAAVMDCVDARLRGPAALTLATALWELDGREAEAISPALEAADIYTAEDRGAEAALARLRAADALAFTGRRRVSVGLYQRSFAELDDESFWDPEEYGAALARHQMQYMRALLQLGAEDEGLAVLERLRNRLEHWPDDAILFEMTVNAAYALRDAELPGPAADAFLRAARLAGADPERLLVRIRCLRSAAWLEFRAGRDDGTDLMDEAGTALLRRLEAEPDPDRRDSLRLELAETHLQRAELTAQNDPLPAEQDATAALQGLRRVLARRAATDVEGLLGLYGRIGDCALLLGRLEIARHGAVGRAERRLRTLIAELEAAAPEGFADLVKTLTEQAERFAREEER
;
A
#
# COMPACT_ATOMS: atom_id res chain seq x y z
N MET A 1 16.76 -34.42 -0.82
CA MET A 1 16.17 -34.71 -2.16
C MET A 1 16.88 -33.90 -3.25
N TYR A 2 17.04 -32.58 -3.08
CA TYR A 2 17.84 -31.71 -3.95
C TYR A 2 19.36 -32.04 -3.96
N GLU A 3 19.93 -32.42 -2.81
CA GLU A 3 21.34 -32.86 -2.68
C GLU A 3 21.68 -34.13 -3.47
N GLY A 4 20.75 -35.08 -3.61
CA GLY A 4 20.98 -36.32 -4.37
C GLY A 4 21.00 -36.07 -5.88
N TRP A 5 20.15 -35.14 -6.34
CA TRP A 5 19.99 -34.77 -7.74
C TRP A 5 21.14 -33.89 -8.25
N LEU A 6 21.65 -32.97 -7.42
CA LEU A 6 22.91 -32.28 -7.70
C LEU A 6 24.14 -33.18 -7.46
N GLY A 7 24.01 -34.14 -6.54
CA GLY A 7 25.09 -35.01 -6.08
C GLY A 7 25.51 -36.09 -7.08
N GLY A 8 24.56 -36.69 -7.80
CA GLY A 8 24.83 -37.79 -8.73
C GLY A 8 25.70 -37.41 -9.95
N GLN A 9 25.83 -36.12 -10.28
CA GLN A 9 26.59 -35.65 -11.45
C GLN A 9 27.84 -34.82 -11.11
N MET A 10 28.13 -34.56 -9.82
CA MET A 10 29.19 -33.65 -9.39
C MET A 10 29.99 -34.22 -8.21
N GLY A 11 30.62 -35.38 -8.39
CA GLY A 11 31.45 -36.05 -7.38
C GLY A 11 32.66 -35.25 -6.84
N ARG A 12 32.85 -33.98 -7.24
CA ARG A 12 33.80 -33.02 -6.64
C ARG A 12 33.13 -31.81 -5.95
N ARG A 13 31.81 -31.59 -6.09
CA ARG A 13 31.09 -30.46 -5.45
C ARG A 13 30.48 -30.81 -4.09
N GLN A 14 30.29 -32.10 -3.77
CA GLN A 14 29.72 -32.55 -2.51
C GLN A 14 30.57 -32.15 -1.28
N ASP A 15 31.86 -31.83 -1.46
CA ASP A 15 32.78 -31.47 -0.37
C ASP A 15 32.99 -29.95 -0.19
N CYS A 16 32.34 -29.08 -0.98
CA CYS A 16 32.54 -27.63 -0.90
C CYS A 16 31.49 -26.97 0.00
N ALA A 17 31.92 -26.33 1.10
CA ALA A 17 31.04 -25.67 2.06
C ALA A 17 30.13 -24.59 1.42
N ALA A 18 30.65 -23.78 0.50
CA ALA A 18 29.84 -22.76 -0.20
C ALA A 18 28.76 -23.40 -1.10
N CYS A 19 29.09 -24.48 -1.81
CA CYS A 19 28.12 -25.20 -2.64
C CYS A 19 27.07 -25.94 -1.79
N ALA A 20 27.45 -26.45 -0.62
CA ALA A 20 26.52 -27.06 0.33
C ALA A 20 25.51 -26.03 0.86
N ARG A 21 25.98 -24.84 1.25
CA ARG A 21 25.10 -23.71 1.66
C ARG A 21 24.13 -23.31 0.56
N HIS A 22 24.58 -23.24 -0.69
CA HIS A 22 23.69 -23.00 -1.83
C HIS A 22 22.55 -24.02 -1.89
N ALA A 23 22.88 -25.32 -1.88
CA ALA A 23 21.88 -26.39 -1.98
C ALA A 23 20.93 -26.44 -0.77
N GLU A 24 21.46 -26.24 0.44
CA GLU A 24 20.68 -26.20 1.69
C GLU A 24 19.68 -25.03 1.69
N GLY A 25 20.13 -23.84 1.31
CA GLY A 25 19.27 -22.66 1.24
C GLY A 25 18.30 -22.73 0.06
N ALA A 26 18.66 -23.36 -1.06
CA ALA A 26 17.74 -23.56 -2.18
C ALA A 26 16.59 -24.50 -1.81
N GLU A 27 16.84 -25.53 -0.99
CA GLU A 27 15.79 -26.39 -0.44
C GLU A 27 14.91 -25.59 0.54
N ALA A 28 15.51 -24.81 1.45
CA ALA A 28 14.75 -23.94 2.35
C ALA A 28 13.86 -22.94 1.58
N ALA A 29 14.40 -22.30 0.54
CA ALA A 29 13.68 -21.37 -0.33
C ALA A 29 12.56 -22.06 -1.13
N ALA A 30 12.76 -23.30 -1.57
CA ALA A 30 11.73 -24.10 -2.23
C ALA A 30 10.59 -24.48 -1.27
N LEU A 31 10.90 -24.63 0.02
CA LEU A 31 9.95 -24.85 1.11
C LEU A 31 9.42 -23.54 1.70
N ARG A 32 9.67 -22.39 1.05
CA ARG A 32 9.25 -21.03 1.49
C ARG A 32 9.72 -20.65 2.90
N GLN A 33 10.80 -21.26 3.37
CA GLN A 33 11.50 -20.86 4.60
C GLN A 33 12.44 -19.71 4.27
N ASP A 34 11.88 -18.57 3.88
CA ASP A 34 12.58 -17.48 3.22
C ASP A 34 13.65 -16.84 4.12
N GLU A 35 13.33 -16.57 5.39
CA GLU A 35 14.30 -16.11 6.39
C GLU A 35 15.45 -17.11 6.56
N ARG A 36 15.11 -18.38 6.74
CA ARG A 36 16.09 -19.45 6.92
C ARG A 36 17.00 -19.58 5.70
N ALA A 37 16.45 -19.46 4.49
CA ALA A 37 17.24 -19.52 3.26
C ALA A 37 18.27 -18.39 3.21
N LEU A 38 17.87 -17.16 3.54
CA LEU A 38 18.78 -16.01 3.61
C LEU A 38 19.84 -16.19 4.71
N GLU A 39 19.48 -16.70 5.88
CA GLU A 39 20.44 -17.01 6.96
C GLU A 39 21.48 -18.07 6.52
N ILE A 40 21.04 -19.13 5.86
CA ILE A 40 21.93 -20.18 5.33
C ILE A 40 22.88 -19.60 4.26
N TRP A 41 22.38 -18.69 3.42
CA TRP A 41 23.14 -18.06 2.35
C TRP A 41 24.02 -16.88 2.80
N ALA A 42 23.78 -16.31 3.99
CA ALA A 42 24.48 -15.13 4.48
C ALA A 42 26.02 -15.25 4.39
N PRO A 43 26.67 -16.35 4.83
CA PRO A 43 28.13 -16.48 4.71
C PRO A 43 28.65 -16.46 3.27
N VAL A 44 27.85 -16.89 2.29
CA VAL A 44 28.22 -16.83 0.86
C VAL A 44 28.00 -15.43 0.30
N LEU A 45 26.91 -14.77 0.67
CA LEU A 45 26.56 -13.41 0.22
C LEU A 45 27.49 -12.35 0.80
N GLU A 46 27.93 -12.54 2.04
CA GLU A 46 28.87 -11.66 2.77
C GLU A 46 30.33 -11.89 2.34
N GLY A 47 30.61 -12.99 1.63
CA GLY A 47 31.93 -13.31 1.10
C GLY A 47 32.83 -14.11 2.05
N ASP A 48 32.31 -14.60 3.18
CA ASP A 48 33.01 -15.48 4.11
C ASP A 48 33.26 -16.87 3.52
N LEU A 49 32.36 -17.33 2.65
CA LEU A 49 32.47 -18.58 1.90
C LEU A 49 32.52 -18.30 0.39
N ILE A 50 33.70 -18.48 -0.20
CA ILE A 50 33.95 -18.27 -1.64
C ILE A 50 34.34 -19.57 -2.34
N CYS A 51 33.87 -19.75 -3.57
CA CYS A 51 34.38 -20.78 -4.47
C CYS A 51 34.15 -20.38 -5.94
N ASP A 52 34.61 -21.19 -6.89
CA ASP A 52 34.42 -20.88 -8.32
C ASP A 52 32.95 -20.87 -8.78
N HIS A 53 32.05 -21.42 -7.96
CA HIS A 53 30.63 -21.60 -8.23
C HIS A 53 29.71 -20.64 -7.46
N GLN A 54 30.20 -20.06 -6.37
CA GLN A 54 29.43 -19.20 -5.48
C GLN A 54 30.16 -17.86 -5.34
N PRO A 55 29.45 -16.72 -5.42
CA PRO A 55 28.04 -16.55 -5.07
C PRO A 55 27.05 -16.60 -6.25
N GLN A 56 27.47 -16.95 -7.48
CA GLN A 56 26.62 -16.84 -8.67
C GLN A 56 25.30 -17.62 -8.56
N GLY A 57 25.35 -18.85 -8.02
CA GLY A 57 24.15 -19.67 -7.81
C GLY A 57 23.25 -19.08 -6.73
N VAL A 58 23.82 -18.75 -5.56
CA VAL A 58 23.07 -18.14 -4.44
C VAL A 58 22.39 -16.84 -4.85
N LEU A 59 23.05 -15.98 -5.63
CA LEU A 59 22.45 -14.72 -6.10
C LEU A 59 21.26 -14.96 -7.02
N GLY A 60 21.29 -15.98 -7.88
CA GLY A 60 20.11 -16.35 -8.68
C GLY A 60 18.95 -16.82 -7.80
N ALA A 61 19.24 -17.77 -6.89
CA ALA A 61 18.23 -18.38 -6.02
C ALA A 61 17.59 -17.37 -5.05
N ALA A 62 18.36 -16.39 -4.58
CA ALA A 62 17.91 -15.35 -3.66
C ALA A 62 16.87 -14.38 -4.27
N LEU A 63 16.83 -14.21 -5.59
CA LEU A 63 15.93 -13.25 -6.24
C LEU A 63 14.47 -13.45 -5.83
N LEU A 64 13.98 -14.68 -5.95
CA LEU A 64 12.57 -14.99 -5.69
C LEU A 64 12.23 -14.92 -4.19
N VAL A 65 13.19 -15.26 -3.32
CA VAL A 65 13.06 -15.09 -1.87
C VAL A 65 12.90 -13.61 -1.54
N LEU A 66 13.80 -12.76 -2.04
CA LEU A 66 13.76 -11.32 -1.81
C LEU A 66 12.46 -10.68 -2.35
N LEU A 67 11.96 -11.15 -3.50
CA LEU A 67 10.67 -10.70 -4.03
C LEU A 67 9.51 -11.04 -3.08
N ARG A 68 9.41 -12.27 -2.60
CA ARG A 68 8.34 -12.68 -1.66
C ARG A 68 8.42 -11.97 -0.31
N ARG A 69 9.65 -11.70 0.16
CA ARG A 69 9.91 -10.90 1.36
C ARG A 69 9.63 -9.42 1.18
N ASP A 70 9.31 -8.97 -0.04
CA ASP A 70 9.09 -7.58 -0.40
C ASP A 70 10.35 -6.71 -0.21
N GLU A 71 11.54 -7.32 -0.29
CA GLU A 71 12.86 -6.69 -0.21
C GLU A 71 13.35 -6.25 -1.62
N LEU A 72 12.57 -5.37 -2.25
CA LEU A 72 12.70 -5.06 -3.69
C LEU A 72 14.06 -4.46 -4.07
N ALA A 73 14.62 -3.58 -3.24
CA ALA A 73 15.93 -2.96 -3.50
C ALA A 73 17.07 -4.00 -3.47
N ALA A 74 17.01 -4.95 -2.53
CA ALA A 74 17.96 -6.05 -2.46
C ALA A 74 17.81 -7.00 -3.65
N ALA A 75 16.57 -7.29 -4.07
CA ALA A 75 16.31 -8.12 -5.25
C ALA A 75 16.87 -7.47 -6.53
N LEU A 76 16.69 -6.16 -6.69
CA LEU A 76 17.23 -5.38 -7.80
C LEU A 76 18.75 -5.42 -7.86
N HIS A 77 19.41 -5.15 -6.74
CA HIS A 77 20.87 -5.23 -6.64
C HIS A 77 21.38 -6.64 -6.97
N THR A 78 20.72 -7.65 -6.40
CA THR A 78 21.02 -9.07 -6.64
C THR A 78 20.89 -9.43 -8.12
N HIS A 79 19.85 -8.93 -8.80
CA HIS A 79 19.68 -9.14 -10.24
C HIS A 79 20.84 -8.55 -11.04
N GLN A 80 21.15 -7.26 -10.80
CA GLN A 80 22.17 -6.53 -11.54
C GLN A 80 23.58 -7.12 -11.33
N TYR A 81 23.92 -7.42 -10.08
CA TYR A 81 25.22 -7.98 -9.73
C TYR A 81 25.33 -9.44 -10.17
N GLY A 82 24.37 -10.29 -9.80
CA GLY A 82 24.36 -11.73 -10.07
C GLY A 82 24.40 -12.05 -11.56
N TYR A 83 23.56 -11.38 -12.37
CA TYR A 83 23.51 -11.63 -13.80
C TYR A 83 24.86 -11.33 -14.47
N ARG A 84 25.45 -10.17 -14.13
CA ARG A 84 26.71 -9.70 -14.71
C ARG A 84 27.85 -10.71 -14.52
N ILE A 85 27.93 -11.36 -13.36
CA ILE A 85 28.99 -12.32 -13.03
C ILE A 85 28.70 -13.75 -13.53
N ALA A 86 27.43 -14.07 -13.85
CA ALA A 86 27.01 -15.38 -14.35
C ALA A 86 26.99 -15.48 -15.88
N ARG A 87 26.62 -14.41 -16.60
CA ARG A 87 26.23 -14.39 -18.04
C ARG A 87 27.23 -14.92 -19.09
N ARG A 88 28.47 -15.27 -18.75
CA ARG A 88 29.45 -15.80 -19.74
C ARG A 88 29.89 -17.23 -19.46
N LYS A 89 29.22 -17.90 -18.52
CA LYS A 89 29.64 -19.19 -18.00
C LYS A 89 28.47 -20.17 -18.11
N PRO A 90 28.50 -21.11 -19.08
CA PRO A 90 27.44 -22.13 -19.23
C PRO A 90 27.16 -22.94 -17.96
N ALA A 91 28.14 -23.04 -17.05
CA ALA A 91 27.99 -23.66 -15.73
C ALA A 91 26.91 -23.00 -14.83
N PHE A 92 26.51 -21.75 -15.11
CA PHE A 92 25.51 -20.99 -14.35
C PHE A 92 24.19 -20.79 -15.10
N ARG A 93 23.91 -21.68 -16.05
CA ARG A 93 22.68 -21.66 -16.85
C ARG A 93 21.41 -21.61 -16.00
N GLY A 94 21.34 -22.38 -14.90
CA GLY A 94 20.21 -22.34 -13.96
C GLY A 94 19.99 -20.96 -13.34
N ALA A 95 21.07 -20.30 -12.87
CA ALA A 95 20.99 -18.94 -12.33
C ALA A 95 20.50 -17.91 -13.37
N ILE A 96 20.89 -18.05 -14.63
CA ILE A 96 20.34 -17.22 -15.71
C ILE A 96 18.84 -17.45 -15.88
N GLY A 97 18.35 -18.68 -15.73
CA GLY A 97 16.91 -18.97 -15.65
C GLY A 97 16.20 -18.18 -14.55
N GLU A 98 16.77 -18.11 -13.35
CA GLU A 98 16.21 -17.35 -12.24
C GLU A 98 16.18 -15.84 -12.52
N HIS A 99 17.17 -15.30 -13.25
CA HIS A 99 17.14 -13.91 -13.72
C HIS A 99 16.04 -13.66 -14.77
N LEU A 100 15.76 -14.62 -15.66
CA LEU A 100 14.65 -14.53 -16.62
C LEU A 100 13.30 -14.55 -15.90
N GLU A 101 13.15 -15.46 -14.92
CA GLU A 101 11.96 -15.55 -14.07
C GLU A 101 11.76 -14.25 -13.29
N PHE A 102 12.81 -13.70 -12.68
CA PHE A 102 12.76 -12.38 -12.03
C PHE A 102 12.28 -11.28 -12.98
N CYS A 103 12.78 -11.23 -14.21
CA CYS A 103 12.35 -10.21 -15.18
C CYS A 103 10.86 -10.34 -15.50
N ALA A 104 10.36 -11.57 -15.66
CA ALA A 104 8.95 -11.83 -15.92
C ALA A 104 8.07 -11.41 -14.74
N LEU A 105 8.48 -11.72 -13.51
CA LEU A 105 7.68 -11.48 -12.30
C LEU A 105 7.71 -10.02 -11.81
N THR A 106 8.61 -9.20 -12.34
CA THR A 106 8.81 -7.80 -11.94
C THR A 106 8.39 -6.80 -13.02
N GLY A 107 7.68 -7.23 -14.07
CA GLY A 107 7.25 -6.36 -15.18
C GLY A 107 8.40 -5.84 -16.04
N ASN A 108 9.49 -6.61 -16.13
CA ASN A 108 10.71 -6.30 -16.87
C ASN A 108 10.88 -7.23 -18.07
N GLU A 109 9.79 -7.51 -18.80
CA GLU A 109 9.73 -8.48 -19.89
C GLU A 109 10.70 -8.13 -21.02
N HIS A 110 10.87 -6.84 -21.33
CA HIS A 110 11.84 -6.40 -22.32
C HIS A 110 13.26 -6.83 -21.97
N ARG A 111 13.67 -6.55 -20.73
CA ARG A 111 14.99 -6.92 -20.25
C ARG A 111 15.15 -8.44 -20.28
N GLY A 112 14.12 -9.17 -19.83
CA GLY A 112 14.10 -10.64 -19.93
C GLY A 112 14.33 -11.13 -21.36
N LEU A 113 13.69 -10.51 -22.35
CA LEU A 113 13.83 -10.90 -23.75
C LEU A 113 15.25 -10.62 -24.29
N GLU A 114 15.87 -9.49 -23.90
CA GLU A 114 17.28 -9.22 -24.20
C GLU A 114 18.20 -10.28 -23.61
N LEU A 115 17.95 -10.68 -22.35
CA LEU A 115 18.73 -11.74 -21.71
C LEU A 115 18.56 -13.06 -22.45
N LEU A 116 17.33 -13.44 -22.80
CA LEU A 116 17.05 -14.68 -23.50
C LEU A 116 17.73 -14.71 -24.88
N ALA A 117 17.71 -13.60 -25.61
CA ALA A 117 18.38 -13.45 -26.90
C ALA A 117 19.92 -13.57 -26.77
N GLU A 118 20.52 -12.98 -25.73
CA GLU A 118 21.97 -13.12 -25.45
C GLU A 118 22.38 -14.59 -25.17
N HIS A 119 21.45 -15.39 -24.66
CA HIS A 119 21.65 -16.80 -24.28
C HIS A 119 20.97 -17.81 -25.21
N ALA A 120 20.61 -17.39 -26.42
CA ALA A 120 19.86 -18.19 -27.38
C ALA A 120 20.48 -19.57 -27.66
N ASP A 121 21.81 -19.65 -27.78
CA ASP A 121 22.54 -20.90 -28.06
C ASP A 121 22.32 -21.95 -26.95
N TRP A 122 21.99 -21.54 -25.73
CA TRP A 122 21.77 -22.44 -24.60
C TRP A 122 20.42 -23.17 -24.63
N LEU A 123 19.53 -22.80 -25.56
CA LEU A 123 18.30 -23.55 -25.81
C LEU A 123 18.60 -24.96 -26.35
N THR A 124 19.68 -25.11 -27.14
CA THR A 124 20.03 -26.38 -27.80
C THR A 124 21.38 -26.94 -27.39
N GLU A 125 22.32 -26.11 -26.93
CA GLU A 125 23.62 -26.58 -26.49
C GLU A 125 23.53 -27.51 -25.28
N PRO A 126 24.27 -28.64 -25.28
CA PRO A 126 24.31 -29.56 -24.14
C PRO A 126 24.62 -28.82 -22.83
N ALA A 127 23.72 -28.96 -21.85
CA ALA A 127 23.91 -28.38 -20.54
C ALA A 127 24.95 -29.15 -19.71
N PRO A 128 25.55 -28.50 -18.70
CA PRO A 128 26.37 -29.18 -17.69
C PRO A 128 25.63 -30.29 -16.92
N GLY A 129 24.28 -30.28 -16.97
CA GLY A 129 23.42 -31.29 -16.37
C GLY A 129 21.95 -31.02 -16.71
N ILE A 130 21.11 -32.05 -16.58
CA ILE A 130 19.68 -31.99 -16.94
C ILE A 130 18.91 -30.99 -16.04
N ALA A 131 19.29 -30.85 -14.76
CA ALA A 131 18.71 -29.88 -13.84
C ALA A 131 18.98 -28.43 -14.27
N ALA A 132 20.21 -28.11 -14.66
CA ALA A 132 20.58 -26.77 -15.11
C ALA A 132 19.85 -26.37 -16.41
N GLN A 133 19.59 -27.34 -17.31
CA GLN A 133 18.77 -27.10 -18.49
C GLN A 133 17.32 -26.80 -18.10
N ALA A 134 16.75 -27.61 -17.19
CA ALA A 134 15.37 -27.46 -16.76
C ALA A 134 15.11 -26.11 -16.05
N GLU A 135 16.04 -25.66 -15.20
CA GLU A 135 15.95 -24.36 -14.51
C GLU A 135 15.99 -23.18 -15.49
N PHE A 136 16.90 -23.21 -16.46
CA PHE A 136 16.98 -22.17 -17.50
C PHE A 136 15.72 -22.11 -18.35
N LEU A 137 15.26 -23.26 -18.85
CA LEU A 137 14.07 -23.31 -19.67
C LEU A 137 12.83 -22.91 -18.86
N THR A 138 12.76 -23.21 -17.56
CA THR A 138 11.65 -22.77 -16.69
C THR A 138 11.59 -21.25 -16.63
N GLY A 139 12.71 -20.56 -16.41
CA GLY A 139 12.76 -19.09 -16.48
C GLY A 139 12.34 -18.53 -17.83
N ALA A 140 12.78 -19.15 -18.93
CA ALA A 140 12.37 -18.77 -20.28
C ALA A 140 10.86 -18.99 -20.50
N SER A 141 10.30 -20.11 -20.04
CA SER A 141 8.87 -20.43 -20.13
C SER A 141 8.01 -19.41 -19.39
N VAL A 142 8.40 -18.99 -18.17
CA VAL A 142 7.69 -17.95 -17.40
C VAL A 142 7.70 -16.61 -18.16
N LEU A 143 8.86 -16.19 -18.67
CA LEU A 143 9.00 -14.96 -19.46
C LEU A 143 8.15 -14.99 -20.74
N LEU A 144 8.23 -16.07 -21.52
CA LEU A 144 7.51 -16.18 -22.79
C LEU A 144 6.00 -16.28 -22.57
N THR A 145 5.58 -16.99 -21.51
CA THR A 145 4.17 -17.03 -21.10
C THR A 145 3.67 -15.65 -20.72
N ARG A 146 4.47 -14.85 -20.00
CA ARG A 146 4.14 -13.47 -19.68
C ARG A 146 4.03 -12.59 -20.92
N LEU A 147 4.94 -12.70 -21.88
CA LEU A 147 4.87 -11.96 -23.14
C LEU A 147 3.62 -12.33 -23.97
N VAL A 148 3.24 -13.61 -24.03
CA VAL A 148 1.98 -14.06 -24.66
C VAL A 148 0.78 -13.46 -23.94
N ALA A 149 0.77 -13.47 -22.60
CA ALA A 149 -0.29 -12.85 -21.81
C ALA A 149 -0.43 -11.34 -22.10
N LEU A 150 0.68 -10.65 -22.37
CA LEU A 150 0.66 -9.24 -22.77
C LEU A 150 0.31 -9.00 -24.25
N GLY A 151 -0.06 -10.04 -25.00
CA GLY A 151 -0.43 -9.93 -26.41
C GLY A 151 0.76 -9.86 -27.38
N HIS A 152 1.97 -10.20 -26.92
CA HIS A 152 3.19 -10.19 -27.74
C HIS A 152 3.48 -11.53 -28.43
N THR A 153 2.48 -12.38 -28.66
CA THR A 153 2.64 -13.72 -29.26
C THR A 153 3.38 -13.69 -30.60
N GLU A 154 3.08 -12.71 -31.46
CA GLU A 154 3.67 -12.55 -32.79
C GLU A 154 4.98 -11.73 -32.79
N LEU A 155 5.46 -11.31 -31.62
CA LEU A 155 6.70 -10.53 -31.53
C LEU A 155 7.87 -11.41 -31.99
N PRO A 156 8.67 -10.98 -33.00
CA PRO A 156 9.86 -11.70 -33.40
C PRO A 156 10.90 -11.72 -32.27
N VAL A 157 11.49 -12.88 -32.01
CA VAL A 157 12.58 -13.01 -31.04
C VAL A 157 13.90 -12.90 -31.80
N PRO A 158 14.75 -11.88 -31.50
CA PRO A 158 16.03 -11.75 -32.17
C PRO A 158 16.96 -12.89 -31.75
N MET A 159 17.13 -13.87 -32.63
CA MET A 159 18.01 -15.02 -32.41
C MET A 159 19.27 -14.92 -33.30
N PRO A 160 20.41 -15.48 -32.85
CA PRO A 160 21.55 -15.69 -33.72
C PRO A 160 21.16 -16.60 -34.91
N PRO A 161 21.80 -16.45 -36.08
CA PRO A 161 21.38 -17.07 -37.35
C PRO A 161 21.43 -18.61 -37.40
N SER A 162 21.89 -19.29 -36.34
CA SER A 162 21.90 -20.75 -36.26
C SER A 162 21.68 -21.21 -34.81
N PRO A 163 20.46 -21.14 -34.27
CA PRO A 163 20.15 -21.49 -32.88
C PRO A 163 20.22 -23.01 -32.56
N GLY A 164 20.83 -23.81 -33.45
CA GLY A 164 20.99 -25.26 -33.35
C GLY A 164 19.99 -26.06 -34.19
N ALA A 165 20.30 -27.34 -34.45
CA ALA A 165 19.58 -28.20 -35.41
C ALA A 165 18.11 -28.53 -35.04
N HIS A 166 17.64 -28.11 -33.87
CA HIS A 166 16.32 -28.43 -33.32
C HIS A 166 15.46 -27.20 -32.97
N VAL A 167 15.98 -25.98 -33.12
CA VAL A 167 15.20 -24.74 -32.97
C VAL A 167 14.68 -24.30 -34.35
N PRO A 168 13.42 -23.86 -34.47
CA PRO A 168 12.89 -23.34 -35.73
C PRO A 168 13.77 -22.21 -36.32
N ALA A 169 13.79 -22.07 -37.64
CA ALA A 169 14.64 -21.09 -38.32
C ALA A 169 14.33 -19.65 -37.85
N ALA A 170 15.38 -18.82 -37.75
CA ALA A 170 15.31 -17.47 -37.18
C ALA A 170 14.32 -16.52 -37.90
N GLU A 171 14.01 -16.79 -39.17
CA GLU A 171 13.08 -15.98 -39.99
C GLU A 171 11.59 -16.18 -39.62
N GLU A 172 11.25 -17.20 -38.81
CA GLU A 172 9.88 -17.54 -38.40
C GLU A 172 9.70 -17.63 -36.86
N LEU A 173 10.72 -17.25 -36.06
CA LEU A 173 10.69 -17.45 -34.61
C LEU A 173 10.01 -16.30 -33.87
N THR A 174 8.71 -16.47 -33.59
CA THR A 174 7.95 -15.58 -32.71
C THR A 174 8.00 -16.05 -31.25
N VAL A 175 7.61 -15.17 -30.32
CA VAL A 175 7.43 -15.50 -28.90
C VAL A 175 6.56 -16.75 -28.72
N GLY A 176 5.44 -16.84 -29.46
CA GLY A 176 4.52 -17.98 -29.37
C GLY A 176 5.16 -19.30 -29.81
N VAL A 177 5.90 -19.30 -30.92
CA VAL A 177 6.60 -20.49 -31.42
C VAL A 177 7.70 -20.93 -30.45
N LEU A 178 8.51 -19.98 -29.97
CA LEU A 178 9.57 -20.27 -29.01
C LEU A 178 9.02 -20.81 -27.68
N ARG A 179 7.89 -20.26 -27.20
CA ARG A 179 7.20 -20.80 -26.01
C ARG A 179 6.82 -22.26 -26.19
N GLY A 180 6.20 -22.61 -27.32
CA GLY A 180 5.80 -24.00 -27.60
C GLY A 180 7.00 -24.96 -27.62
N PHE A 181 8.13 -24.53 -28.21
CA PHE A 181 9.37 -25.30 -28.19
C PHE A 181 9.92 -25.49 -26.76
N VAL A 182 10.07 -24.40 -26.01
CA VAL A 182 10.59 -24.42 -24.63
C VAL A 182 9.71 -25.27 -23.71
N ASP A 183 8.39 -25.16 -23.84
CA ASP A 183 7.43 -25.92 -23.04
C ASP A 183 7.50 -27.42 -23.35
N ALA A 184 7.63 -27.82 -24.62
CA ALA A 184 7.77 -29.22 -25.01
C ALA A 184 9.09 -29.83 -24.49
N GLU A 185 10.21 -29.11 -24.58
CA GLU A 185 11.48 -29.54 -24.02
C GLU A 185 11.41 -29.67 -22.49
N LEU A 186 10.78 -28.71 -21.80
CA LEU A 186 10.56 -28.79 -20.36
C LEU A 186 9.72 -29.99 -19.95
N ASP A 187 8.64 -30.29 -20.66
CA ASP A 187 7.79 -31.43 -20.35
C ASP A 187 8.55 -32.76 -20.51
N SER A 188 9.40 -32.86 -21.54
CA SER A 188 10.32 -33.99 -21.75
C SER A 188 11.34 -34.12 -20.61
N LEU A 189 11.98 -33.01 -20.22
CA LEU A 189 12.93 -32.99 -19.10
C LEU A 189 12.26 -33.35 -17.77
N ALA A 190 11.09 -32.78 -17.49
CA ALA A 190 10.32 -33.05 -16.27
C ALA A 190 9.90 -34.52 -16.18
N ALA A 191 9.49 -35.14 -17.30
CA ALA A 191 9.16 -36.56 -17.34
C ALA A 191 10.38 -37.46 -17.09
N ARG A 192 11.56 -37.09 -17.60
CA ARG A 192 12.82 -37.80 -17.32
C ARG A 192 13.21 -37.68 -15.85
N ILE A 193 13.13 -36.46 -15.29
CA ILE A 193 13.40 -36.19 -13.88
C ILE A 193 12.47 -37.02 -12.99
N ALA A 194 11.16 -36.96 -13.23
CA ALA A 194 10.17 -37.69 -12.43
C ALA A 194 10.40 -39.21 -12.45
N ARG A 195 10.82 -39.75 -13.61
CA ARG A 195 11.18 -41.17 -13.73
C ARG A 195 12.38 -41.53 -12.87
N THR A 196 13.44 -40.71 -12.90
CA THR A 196 14.61 -40.90 -12.05
C THR A 196 14.25 -40.79 -10.57
N GLU A 197 13.43 -39.80 -10.18
CA GLU A 197 12.91 -39.69 -8.79
C GLU A 197 12.19 -40.98 -8.37
N GLN A 198 11.34 -41.53 -9.24
CA GLN A 198 10.63 -42.78 -8.98
C GLN A 198 11.56 -44.00 -8.90
N GLU A 199 12.53 -44.11 -9.80
CA GLU A 199 13.52 -45.21 -9.83
C GLU A 199 14.42 -45.19 -8.58
N ASP A 200 14.76 -44.00 -8.09
CA ASP A 200 15.57 -43.80 -6.87
C ASP A 200 14.74 -43.88 -5.58
N GLY A 201 13.43 -44.10 -5.67
CA GLY A 201 12.51 -44.15 -4.52
C GLY A 201 12.35 -42.81 -3.81
N LEU A 202 12.65 -41.70 -4.49
CA LEU A 202 12.46 -40.34 -4.00
C LEU A 202 11.00 -39.92 -4.19
N ALA A 203 10.44 -39.20 -3.23
CA ALA A 203 9.11 -38.61 -3.42
C ALA A 203 9.16 -37.58 -4.59
N PRO A 204 8.12 -37.50 -5.45
CA PRO A 204 8.10 -36.56 -6.57
C PRO A 204 8.12 -35.11 -6.06
N GLY A 205 9.28 -34.46 -6.15
CA GLY A 205 9.49 -33.14 -5.56
C GLY A 205 9.99 -32.14 -6.58
N TYR A 206 11.11 -32.45 -7.23
CA TYR A 206 11.78 -31.52 -8.13
C TYR A 206 11.01 -31.32 -9.43
N ALA A 207 10.50 -32.39 -10.05
CA ALA A 207 9.68 -32.29 -11.26
C ALA A 207 8.39 -31.48 -11.04
N SER A 208 7.74 -31.65 -9.88
CA SER A 208 6.55 -30.90 -9.49
C SER A 208 6.87 -29.41 -9.29
N ARG A 209 7.96 -29.09 -8.58
CA ARG A 209 8.42 -27.70 -8.38
C ARG A 209 8.66 -26.98 -9.70
N LEU A 210 9.29 -27.62 -10.69
CA LEU A 210 9.50 -27.04 -12.02
C LEU A 210 8.17 -26.71 -12.71
N ARG A 211 7.18 -27.61 -12.64
CA ARG A 211 5.84 -27.37 -13.19
C ARG A 211 5.16 -26.17 -12.53
N ILE A 212 5.19 -26.09 -11.20
CA ILE A 212 4.57 -24.98 -10.46
C ILE A 212 5.30 -23.66 -10.70
N ARG A 213 6.62 -23.65 -10.77
CA ARG A 213 7.40 -22.45 -11.12
C ARG A 213 6.96 -21.84 -12.45
N ARG A 214 6.64 -22.68 -13.45
CA ARG A 214 6.12 -22.22 -14.76
C ARG A 214 4.77 -21.51 -14.68
N LEU A 215 3.99 -21.79 -13.64
CA LEU A 215 2.66 -21.19 -13.43
C LEU A 215 2.73 -19.83 -12.73
N ARG A 216 3.89 -19.44 -12.22
CA ARG A 216 4.05 -18.17 -11.50
C ARG A 216 3.68 -16.99 -12.38
N GLN A 217 2.97 -16.05 -11.78
CA GLN A 217 2.52 -14.82 -12.41
C GLN A 217 3.11 -13.61 -11.69
N PRO A 218 3.23 -12.46 -12.36
CA PRO A 218 3.81 -11.26 -11.76
C PRO A 218 2.98 -10.78 -10.57
N ALA A 219 3.64 -10.41 -9.48
CA ALA A 219 3.00 -9.85 -8.29
C ALA A 219 3.33 -8.36 -8.11
N LEU A 220 3.97 -7.75 -9.09
CA LEU A 220 4.58 -6.42 -8.98
C LEU A 220 4.12 -5.49 -10.09
N CYS A 221 3.98 -4.21 -9.75
CA CYS A 221 4.13 -3.13 -10.72
C CYS A 221 5.54 -3.21 -11.34
N PRO A 222 5.75 -2.83 -12.62
CA PRO A 222 7.07 -2.84 -13.23
C PRO A 222 8.13 -2.17 -12.34
N LEU A 223 9.10 -2.97 -11.87
CA LEU A 223 10.19 -2.46 -11.05
C LEU A 223 11.12 -1.66 -11.94
N GLU A 224 11.42 -0.41 -11.57
CA GLU A 224 12.29 0.46 -12.36
C GLU A 224 13.71 -0.12 -12.46
N LEU A 225 14.01 -0.77 -13.58
CA LEU A 225 15.37 -1.06 -13.98
C LEU A 225 15.98 0.18 -14.64
N PRO A 226 17.26 0.51 -14.39
CA PRO A 226 17.95 1.64 -15.02
C PRO A 226 18.25 1.44 -16.53
N VAL A 227 17.41 0.70 -17.25
CA VAL A 227 17.50 0.42 -18.69
C VAL A 227 16.29 1.05 -19.38
N ARG A 228 16.52 1.81 -20.46
CA ARG A 228 15.44 2.42 -21.25
C ARG A 228 14.79 1.35 -22.12
N SER A 229 13.56 0.96 -21.77
CA SER A 229 12.73 0.09 -22.63
C SER A 229 12.15 0.86 -23.81
N THR A 230 12.17 0.25 -25.00
CA THR A 230 11.52 0.78 -26.23
C THR A 230 10.36 -0.10 -26.71
N LEU A 231 9.91 -1.08 -25.92
CA LEU A 231 8.71 -1.84 -26.26
C LEU A 231 7.48 -0.94 -26.18
N ARG A 232 6.66 -0.99 -27.24
CA ARG A 232 5.39 -0.28 -27.30
C ARG A 232 4.42 -0.86 -26.26
N GLU A 233 3.64 0.00 -25.61
CA GLU A 233 2.57 -0.44 -24.71
C GLU A 233 1.65 -1.46 -25.39
N PRO A 234 1.28 -2.54 -24.69
CA PRO A 234 0.51 -3.63 -25.26
C PRO A 234 -0.87 -3.15 -25.74
N SER A 235 -1.31 -3.72 -26.86
CA SER A 235 -2.64 -3.56 -27.42
C SER A 235 -3.53 -4.69 -26.90
N ALA A 236 -4.31 -4.40 -25.86
CA ALA A 236 -5.53 -5.08 -25.39
C ALA A 236 -5.61 -6.63 -25.28
N THR A 237 -6.25 -7.03 -24.18
CA THR A 237 -6.81 -8.32 -23.76
C THR A 237 -5.86 -9.54 -23.72
N PRO A 238 -5.41 -9.96 -22.51
CA PRO A 238 -4.67 -11.20 -22.35
C PRO A 238 -5.52 -12.40 -22.80
N PRO A 239 -4.95 -13.41 -23.47
CA PRO A 239 -5.64 -14.67 -23.72
C PRO A 239 -6.02 -15.35 -22.39
N PRO A 240 -7.17 -16.04 -22.31
CA PRO A 240 -7.58 -16.75 -21.10
C PRO A 240 -6.51 -17.78 -20.72
N TYR A 241 -6.14 -17.76 -19.44
CA TYR A 241 -5.24 -18.74 -18.83
C TYR A 241 -5.83 -20.15 -19.00
N ALA A 242 -5.01 -21.09 -19.50
CA ALA A 242 -5.42 -22.49 -19.60
C ALA A 242 -5.29 -23.15 -18.21
N GLU A 243 -6.40 -23.70 -17.69
CA GLU A 243 -6.40 -24.44 -16.42
C GLU A 243 -5.37 -25.60 -16.48
N PRO A 244 -4.38 -25.65 -15.57
CA PRO A 244 -3.59 -26.85 -15.39
C PRO A 244 -4.44 -27.90 -14.68
N GLY A 245 -4.27 -29.18 -15.06
CA GLY A 245 -4.80 -30.32 -14.32
C GLY A 245 -4.12 -30.45 -12.95
N ALA A 246 -4.52 -29.62 -11.98
CA ALA A 246 -4.00 -29.59 -10.61
C ALA A 246 -4.73 -30.57 -9.66
N ALA A 247 -5.49 -31.53 -10.21
CA ALA A 247 -6.30 -32.49 -9.45
C ALA A 247 -5.50 -33.57 -8.68
N HIS A 248 -4.18 -33.45 -8.56
CA HIS A 248 -3.31 -34.53 -8.07
C HIS A 248 -2.34 -34.15 -6.94
N LEU A 249 -2.48 -32.97 -6.31
CA LEU A 249 -1.48 -32.48 -5.35
C LEU A 249 -2.03 -32.18 -3.95
N GLU A 250 -3.21 -32.68 -3.57
CA GLU A 250 -3.83 -32.35 -2.28
C GLU A 250 -2.92 -32.65 -1.07
N VAL A 251 -2.82 -31.69 -0.14
CA VAL A 251 -2.15 -31.89 1.15
C VAL A 251 -3.15 -32.51 2.14
N PRO A 252 -2.91 -33.70 2.69
CA PRO A 252 -3.85 -34.34 3.61
C PRO A 252 -4.18 -33.45 4.82
N GLY A 253 -5.48 -33.31 5.12
CA GLY A 253 -5.97 -32.59 6.31
C GLY A 253 -5.93 -31.06 6.22
N THR A 254 -5.52 -30.45 5.10
CA THR A 254 -5.71 -29.00 4.90
C THR A 254 -7.14 -28.65 4.47
N GLY A 255 -7.85 -29.58 3.80
CA GLY A 255 -9.26 -29.40 3.46
C GLY A 255 -10.16 -29.20 4.69
N ASP A 256 -9.93 -29.99 5.74
CA ASP A 256 -10.65 -29.86 7.02
C ASP A 256 -10.35 -28.53 7.71
N LEU A 257 -9.11 -28.06 7.63
CA LEU A 257 -8.71 -26.76 8.19
C LEU A 257 -9.31 -25.59 7.40
N TYR A 258 -9.37 -25.68 6.08
CA TYR A 258 -10.07 -24.68 5.27
C TYR A 258 -11.56 -24.64 5.63
N ALA A 259 -12.21 -25.81 5.76
CA ALA A 259 -13.61 -25.88 6.19
C ALA A 259 -13.81 -25.31 7.60
N LEU A 260 -12.88 -25.57 8.53
CA LEU A 260 -12.88 -24.97 9.87
C LEU A 260 -12.73 -23.45 9.80
N SER A 261 -11.77 -22.94 9.03
CA SER A 261 -11.55 -21.50 8.87
C SER A 261 -12.77 -20.79 8.28
N ASP A 262 -13.43 -21.40 7.30
CA ASP A 262 -14.67 -20.88 6.72
C ASP A 262 -15.81 -20.88 7.76
N THR A 263 -15.92 -21.93 8.59
CA THR A 263 -16.92 -22.00 9.67
C THR A 263 -16.67 -20.93 10.75
N LEU A 264 -15.42 -20.77 11.20
CA LEU A 264 -15.03 -19.76 12.19
C LEU A 264 -15.27 -18.35 11.66
N PHE A 265 -14.95 -18.11 10.38
CA PHE A 265 -15.21 -16.82 9.73
C PHE A 265 -16.71 -16.51 9.69
N GLN A 266 -17.54 -17.47 9.31
CA GLN A 266 -19.01 -17.31 9.32
C GLN A 266 -19.58 -17.12 10.73
N ALA A 267 -18.93 -17.68 11.76
CA ALA A 267 -19.29 -17.47 13.16
C ALA A 267 -18.81 -16.10 13.72
N GLY A 268 -17.98 -15.36 12.97
CA GLY A 268 -17.37 -14.11 13.42
C GLY A 268 -16.23 -14.28 14.43
N GLU A 269 -15.72 -15.50 14.61
CA GLU A 269 -14.64 -15.82 15.55
C GLU A 269 -13.26 -15.53 14.93
N LEU A 270 -13.01 -14.26 14.56
CA LEU A 270 -11.82 -13.85 13.80
C LEU A 270 -10.49 -14.19 14.52
N ASP A 271 -10.48 -14.14 15.85
CA ASP A 271 -9.31 -14.47 16.68
C ASP A 271 -8.87 -15.94 16.52
N GLU A 272 -9.79 -16.83 16.17
CA GLU A 272 -9.52 -18.27 15.95
C GLU A 272 -9.28 -18.60 14.47
N VAL A 273 -9.73 -17.72 13.55
CA VAL A 273 -9.48 -17.86 12.10
C VAL A 273 -7.99 -17.72 11.79
N GLU A 274 -7.32 -16.72 12.35
CA GLU A 274 -5.90 -16.46 12.08
C GLU A 274 -4.99 -17.66 12.44
N PRO A 275 -5.04 -18.23 13.67
CA PRO A 275 -4.28 -19.44 14.01
C PRO A 275 -4.58 -20.64 13.10
N ALA A 276 -5.84 -20.84 12.70
CA ALA A 276 -6.23 -21.94 11.81
C ALA A 276 -5.59 -21.77 10.41
N LEU A 277 -5.59 -20.56 9.88
CA LEU A 277 -4.94 -20.24 8.60
C LEU A 277 -3.41 -20.37 8.69
N HIS A 278 -2.80 -19.95 9.79
CA HIS A 278 -1.37 -20.19 10.04
C HIS A 278 -1.04 -21.69 10.00
N GLN A 279 -1.89 -22.53 10.60
CA GLN A 279 -1.70 -23.98 10.56
C GLN A 279 -1.83 -24.56 9.14
N VAL A 280 -2.71 -24.00 8.30
CA VAL A 280 -2.78 -24.37 6.87
C VAL A 280 -1.46 -24.06 6.18
N VAL A 281 -0.95 -22.83 6.35
CA VAL A 281 0.33 -22.40 5.77
C VAL A 281 1.45 -23.34 6.23
N GLU A 282 1.59 -23.57 7.54
CA GLU A 282 2.62 -24.45 8.11
C GLU A 282 2.55 -25.87 7.57
N ARG A 283 1.35 -26.46 7.48
CA ARG A 283 1.18 -27.83 6.93
C ARG A 283 1.48 -27.88 5.44
N SER A 284 1.08 -26.88 4.67
CA SER A 284 1.42 -26.77 3.25
C SER A 284 2.93 -26.65 3.05
N MET A 285 3.63 -25.88 3.88
CA MET A 285 5.09 -25.77 3.84
C MET A 285 5.78 -27.07 4.25
N ALA A 286 5.32 -27.70 5.33
CA ALA A 286 5.86 -28.99 5.81
C ALA A 286 5.66 -30.13 4.80
N ALA A 287 4.58 -30.07 4.01
CA ALA A 287 4.31 -31.00 2.92
C ALA A 287 5.12 -30.69 1.64
N GLY A 288 5.89 -29.59 1.61
CA GLY A 288 6.61 -29.14 0.42
C GLY A 288 5.70 -28.67 -0.72
N ALA A 289 4.49 -28.21 -0.37
CA ALA A 289 3.44 -27.80 -1.29
C ALA A 289 2.98 -26.35 -1.05
N PRO A 290 3.88 -25.36 -1.15
CA PRO A 290 3.60 -23.96 -0.82
C PRO A 290 2.44 -23.33 -1.62
N TRP A 291 2.16 -23.80 -2.83
CA TRP A 291 1.04 -23.30 -3.64
C TRP A 291 -0.35 -23.59 -3.03
N TYR A 292 -0.47 -24.57 -2.12
CA TYR A 292 -1.69 -24.78 -1.35
C TYR A 292 -1.92 -23.74 -0.25
N ALA A 293 -0.89 -22.97 0.10
CA ALA A 293 -0.99 -21.92 1.11
C ALA A 293 -1.57 -20.61 0.55
N ALA A 294 -1.64 -20.42 -0.78
CA ALA A 294 -1.99 -19.14 -1.38
C ALA A 294 -3.34 -18.56 -0.91
N ARG A 295 -4.38 -19.40 -0.77
CA ARG A 295 -5.67 -18.96 -0.20
C ARG A 295 -5.54 -18.53 1.26
N ALA A 296 -4.82 -19.30 2.07
CA ALA A 296 -4.58 -18.99 3.47
C ALA A 296 -3.75 -17.71 3.63
N GLU A 297 -2.68 -17.54 2.85
CA GLU A 297 -1.84 -16.33 2.84
C GLU A 297 -2.65 -15.09 2.43
N MET A 298 -3.50 -15.20 1.39
CA MET A 298 -4.41 -14.12 0.98
C MET A 298 -5.38 -13.74 2.11
N ASN A 299 -5.98 -14.72 2.78
CA ASN A 299 -6.90 -14.46 3.89
C ASN A 299 -6.18 -13.89 5.11
N LEU A 300 -5.00 -14.41 5.48
CA LEU A 300 -4.16 -13.89 6.56
C LEU A 300 -3.76 -12.44 6.30
N SER A 301 -3.44 -12.07 5.05
CA SER A 301 -3.13 -10.68 4.69
C SER A 301 -4.22 -9.69 5.08
N ARG A 302 -5.48 -10.12 5.19
CA ARG A 302 -6.62 -9.27 5.53
C ARG A 302 -6.88 -9.20 7.05
N LEU A 303 -6.24 -10.07 7.82
CA LEU A 303 -6.43 -10.21 9.26
C LEU A 303 -5.26 -9.63 10.06
N VAL A 304 -4.03 -9.74 9.53
CA VAL A 304 -2.84 -9.24 10.23
C VAL A 304 -2.87 -7.72 10.39
N SER A 305 -2.49 -7.26 11.58
CA SER A 305 -2.48 -5.82 11.88
C SER A 305 -1.25 -5.07 11.35
N ASP A 306 -0.13 -5.76 11.08
CA ASP A 306 1.07 -5.14 10.49
C ASP A 306 0.87 -4.98 8.98
N PRO A 307 0.76 -3.74 8.43
CA PRO A 307 0.55 -3.52 7.01
C PRO A 307 1.69 -4.07 6.14
N ARG A 308 2.92 -4.11 6.66
CA ARG A 308 4.06 -4.69 5.93
C ARG A 308 3.93 -6.21 5.84
N GLN A 309 3.47 -6.86 6.90
CA GLN A 309 3.18 -8.29 6.88
C GLN A 309 2.03 -8.62 5.94
N ALA A 310 0.98 -7.80 5.92
CA ALA A 310 -0.13 -7.93 4.97
C ALA A 310 0.39 -7.95 3.52
N VAL A 311 1.20 -6.95 3.13
CA VAL A 311 1.79 -6.90 1.79
C VAL A 311 2.65 -8.13 1.47
N ARG A 312 3.48 -8.60 2.41
CA ARG A 312 4.29 -9.83 2.20
C ARG A 312 3.41 -11.05 1.93
N LEU A 313 2.37 -11.25 2.74
CA LEU A 313 1.43 -12.37 2.60
C LEU A 313 0.63 -12.30 1.30
N ALA A 314 0.09 -11.13 0.96
CA ALA A 314 -0.64 -10.95 -0.30
C ALA A 314 0.28 -11.13 -1.52
N ARG A 315 1.52 -10.65 -1.45
CA ARG A 315 2.51 -10.82 -2.53
C ARG A 315 2.86 -12.29 -2.74
N ALA A 316 3.11 -13.02 -1.64
CA ALA A 316 3.31 -14.46 -1.67
C ALA A 316 2.12 -15.20 -2.29
N ALA A 317 0.90 -14.87 -1.86
CA ALA A 317 -0.32 -15.47 -2.36
C ALA A 317 -0.46 -15.28 -3.86
N VAL A 318 -0.17 -14.08 -4.39
CA VAL A 318 -0.21 -13.78 -5.82
C VAL A 318 0.85 -14.56 -6.59
N MET A 319 2.10 -14.57 -6.11
CA MET A 319 3.23 -15.19 -6.83
C MET A 319 3.06 -16.69 -7.03
N ASP A 320 2.61 -17.40 -6.00
CA ASP A 320 2.50 -18.86 -6.01
C ASP A 320 1.04 -19.34 -6.19
N CYS A 321 0.12 -18.45 -6.59
CA CYS A 321 -1.26 -18.80 -6.92
C CYS A 321 -1.32 -19.68 -8.18
N VAL A 322 -1.62 -20.96 -8.00
CA VAL A 322 -1.82 -21.90 -9.12
C VAL A 322 -3.29 -22.04 -9.53
N ASP A 323 -4.22 -21.64 -8.65
CA ASP A 323 -5.65 -21.66 -8.90
C ASP A 323 -6.08 -20.38 -9.64
N ALA A 324 -6.51 -20.54 -10.89
CA ALA A 324 -6.95 -19.43 -11.72
C ALA A 324 -8.06 -18.60 -11.06
N ARG A 325 -8.99 -19.25 -10.35
CA ARG A 325 -10.15 -18.60 -9.72
C ARG A 325 -9.76 -17.73 -8.53
N LEU A 326 -8.62 -18.02 -7.91
CA LEU A 326 -8.07 -17.24 -6.80
C LEU A 326 -7.17 -16.10 -7.26
N ARG A 327 -6.80 -16.04 -8.54
CA ARG A 327 -5.81 -15.08 -9.04
C ARG A 327 -6.31 -13.64 -9.00
N GLY A 328 -7.55 -13.40 -9.42
CA GLY A 328 -8.22 -12.10 -9.33
C GLY A 328 -8.37 -11.64 -7.87
N PRO A 329 -8.91 -12.48 -6.97
CA PRO A 329 -8.99 -12.19 -5.54
C PRO A 329 -7.63 -11.87 -4.89
N ALA A 330 -6.60 -12.69 -5.15
CA ALA A 330 -5.27 -12.47 -4.60
C ALA A 330 -4.66 -11.15 -5.08
N ALA A 331 -4.83 -10.82 -6.38
CA ALA A 331 -4.38 -9.55 -6.94
C ALA A 331 -5.07 -8.35 -6.28
N LEU A 332 -6.39 -8.42 -6.10
CA LEU A 332 -7.14 -7.35 -5.43
C LEU A 332 -6.78 -7.22 -3.95
N THR A 333 -6.52 -8.34 -3.25
CA THR A 333 -6.02 -8.31 -1.87
C THR A 333 -4.66 -7.63 -1.80
N LEU A 334 -3.73 -7.96 -2.70
CA LEU A 334 -2.43 -7.29 -2.78
C LEU A 334 -2.58 -5.78 -3.05
N ALA A 335 -3.44 -5.40 -4.00
CA ALA A 335 -3.71 -4.00 -4.28
C ALA A 335 -4.27 -3.25 -3.06
N THR A 336 -5.13 -3.90 -2.29
CA THR A 336 -5.71 -3.32 -1.07
C THR A 336 -4.66 -3.16 0.02
N ALA A 337 -3.85 -4.19 0.28
CA ALA A 337 -2.76 -4.11 1.26
C ALA A 337 -1.70 -3.05 0.90
N LEU A 338 -1.37 -2.90 -0.39
CA LEU A 338 -0.47 -1.85 -0.87
C LEU A 338 -1.07 -0.45 -0.75
N TRP A 339 -2.38 -0.31 -0.96
CA TRP A 339 -3.09 0.97 -0.78
C TRP A 339 -3.11 1.42 0.68
N GLU A 340 -3.17 0.49 1.62
CA GLU A 340 -3.17 0.79 3.06
C GLU A 340 -1.76 1.04 3.61
N LEU A 341 -0.72 0.72 2.85
CA LEU A 341 0.68 0.92 3.25
C LEU A 341 1.20 2.28 2.74
N ASP A 342 1.37 3.21 3.68
CA ASP A 342 1.84 4.58 3.43
C ASP A 342 3.09 4.63 2.53
N GLY A 343 3.00 5.46 1.48
CA GLY A 343 4.09 5.71 0.53
C GLY A 343 4.25 4.67 -0.57
N ARG A 344 3.34 3.69 -0.67
CA ARG A 344 3.35 2.63 -1.70
C ARG A 344 2.07 2.53 -2.52
N GLU A 345 1.22 3.54 -2.46
CA GLU A 345 -0.08 3.58 -3.12
C GLU A 345 0.05 3.41 -4.64
N ALA A 346 1.14 3.90 -5.24
CA ALA A 346 1.42 3.73 -6.66
C ALA A 346 1.54 2.25 -7.07
N GLU A 347 2.04 1.39 -6.19
CA GLU A 347 2.21 -0.03 -6.47
C GLU A 347 0.88 -0.80 -6.51
N ALA A 348 -0.18 -0.25 -5.91
CA ALA A 348 -1.52 -0.85 -5.92
C ALA A 348 -2.19 -0.83 -7.31
N ILE A 349 -1.74 0.04 -8.23
CA ILE A 349 -2.38 0.27 -9.53
C ILE A 349 -2.36 -1.01 -10.38
N SER A 350 -1.19 -1.59 -10.60
CA SER A 350 -1.02 -2.78 -11.45
C SER A 350 -1.81 -4.00 -10.97
N PRO A 351 -1.70 -4.45 -9.70
CA PRO A 351 -2.48 -5.59 -9.23
C PRO A 351 -3.99 -5.33 -9.23
N ALA A 352 -4.44 -4.08 -9.01
CA ALA A 352 -5.86 -3.74 -9.12
C ALA A 352 -6.38 -3.84 -10.57
N LEU A 353 -5.61 -3.37 -11.55
CA LEU A 353 -5.97 -3.51 -12.97
C LEU A 353 -5.91 -4.98 -13.43
N GLU A 354 -4.92 -5.73 -12.98
CA GLU A 354 -4.84 -7.18 -13.24
C GLU A 354 -6.09 -7.91 -12.71
N ALA A 355 -6.50 -7.62 -11.48
CA ALA A 355 -7.73 -8.17 -10.92
C ALA A 355 -8.96 -7.81 -11.75
N ALA A 356 -9.05 -6.56 -12.21
CA ALA A 356 -10.16 -6.11 -13.03
C ALA A 356 -10.23 -6.82 -14.39
N ASP A 357 -9.09 -7.03 -15.05
CA ASP A 357 -9.01 -7.74 -16.32
C ASP A 357 -9.39 -9.22 -16.16
N ILE A 358 -8.92 -9.87 -15.08
CA ILE A 358 -9.30 -11.25 -14.75
C ILE A 358 -10.80 -11.36 -14.53
N TYR A 359 -11.38 -10.52 -13.67
CA TYR A 359 -12.82 -10.55 -13.42
C TYR A 359 -13.65 -10.23 -14.67
N THR A 360 -13.15 -9.36 -15.55
CA THR A 360 -13.81 -9.09 -16.84
C THR A 360 -13.82 -10.35 -17.72
N ALA A 361 -12.71 -11.09 -17.78
CA ALA A 361 -12.63 -12.34 -18.54
C ALA A 361 -13.48 -13.48 -17.94
N GLU A 362 -13.79 -13.41 -16.64
CA GLU A 362 -14.69 -14.35 -15.94
C GLU A 362 -16.17 -13.93 -15.98
N ASP A 363 -16.53 -12.88 -16.74
CA ASP A 363 -17.87 -12.27 -16.77
C ASP A 363 -18.37 -11.78 -15.39
N ARG A 364 -17.45 -11.42 -14.50
CA ARG A 364 -17.69 -10.90 -13.14
C ARG A 364 -17.60 -9.38 -13.11
N GLY A 365 -18.57 -8.74 -13.77
CA GLY A 365 -18.57 -7.29 -14.01
C GLY A 365 -18.47 -6.42 -12.75
N ALA A 366 -19.17 -6.79 -11.68
CA ALA A 366 -19.19 -6.02 -10.44
C ALA A 366 -17.82 -6.01 -9.75
N GLU A 367 -17.19 -7.18 -9.61
CA GLU A 367 -15.85 -7.31 -9.04
C GLU A 367 -14.79 -6.64 -9.94
N ALA A 368 -14.95 -6.72 -11.26
CA ALA A 368 -14.11 -5.98 -12.19
C ALA A 368 -14.23 -4.46 -11.99
N ALA A 369 -15.42 -3.95 -11.72
CA ALA A 369 -15.66 -2.54 -11.46
C ALA A 369 -15.07 -2.09 -10.12
N LEU A 370 -15.22 -2.88 -9.05
CA LEU A 370 -14.60 -2.64 -7.74
C LEU A 370 -13.06 -2.62 -7.82
N ALA A 371 -12.48 -3.58 -8.53
CA ALA A 371 -11.03 -3.62 -8.76
C ALA A 371 -10.54 -2.38 -9.53
N ARG A 372 -11.29 -1.92 -10.54
CA ARG A 372 -11.00 -0.65 -11.23
C ARG A 372 -11.13 0.56 -10.31
N LEU A 373 -12.09 0.60 -9.38
CA LEU A 373 -12.21 1.69 -8.41
C LEU A 373 -10.98 1.76 -7.51
N ARG A 374 -10.45 0.61 -7.05
CA ARG A 374 -9.19 0.57 -6.30
C ARG A 374 -8.01 1.11 -7.14
N ALA A 375 -7.91 0.74 -8.41
CA ALA A 375 -6.90 1.29 -9.30
C ALA A 375 -7.07 2.81 -9.50
N ALA A 376 -8.32 3.28 -9.62
CA ALA A 376 -8.65 4.69 -9.78
C ALA A 376 -8.25 5.52 -8.55
N ASP A 377 -8.47 5.02 -7.33
CA ASP A 377 -8.02 5.66 -6.09
C ASP A 377 -6.50 5.83 -6.07
N ALA A 378 -5.76 4.76 -6.36
CA ALA A 378 -4.30 4.78 -6.45
C ALA A 378 -3.79 5.76 -7.53
N LEU A 379 -4.44 5.80 -8.69
CA LEU A 379 -4.13 6.76 -9.76
C LEU A 379 -4.43 8.21 -9.35
N ALA A 380 -5.55 8.46 -8.65
CA ALA A 380 -5.91 9.79 -8.19
C ALA A 380 -4.91 10.31 -7.15
N PHE A 381 -4.55 9.46 -6.19
CA PHE A 381 -3.59 9.77 -5.13
C PHE A 381 -2.20 10.10 -5.68
N THR A 382 -1.73 9.34 -6.67
CA THR A 382 -0.45 9.58 -7.36
C THR A 382 -0.48 10.75 -8.36
N GLY A 383 -1.58 11.52 -8.39
CA GLY A 383 -1.73 12.71 -9.23
C GLY A 383 -2.13 12.43 -10.69
N ARG A 384 -2.34 11.17 -11.09
CA ARG A 384 -2.78 10.74 -12.43
C ARG A 384 -4.31 10.89 -12.61
N ARG A 385 -4.85 12.02 -12.16
CA ARG A 385 -6.30 12.28 -12.01
C ARG A 385 -7.13 12.15 -13.28
N ARG A 386 -6.60 12.53 -14.44
CA ARG A 386 -7.35 12.41 -15.71
C ARG A 386 -7.66 10.95 -16.05
N VAL A 387 -6.72 10.05 -15.75
CA VAL A 387 -6.90 8.61 -16.00
C VAL A 387 -7.85 8.02 -14.96
N SER A 388 -7.73 8.41 -13.69
CA SER A 388 -8.62 7.90 -12.64
C SER A 388 -10.08 8.28 -12.88
N VAL A 389 -10.38 9.52 -13.30
CA VAL A 389 -11.76 9.95 -13.63
C VAL A 389 -12.41 9.05 -14.67
N GLY A 390 -11.69 8.65 -15.72
CA GLY A 390 -12.24 7.72 -16.73
C GLY A 390 -12.57 6.34 -16.16
N LEU A 391 -11.75 5.83 -15.24
CA LEU A 391 -12.03 4.56 -14.55
C LEU A 391 -13.21 4.68 -13.60
N TYR A 392 -13.31 5.77 -12.83
CA TYR A 392 -14.46 6.04 -11.96
C TYR A 392 -15.76 6.10 -12.75
N GLN A 393 -15.81 6.88 -13.83
CA GLN A 393 -17.00 7.03 -14.67
C GLN A 393 -17.48 5.68 -15.20
N ARG A 394 -16.56 4.88 -15.74
CA ARG A 394 -16.88 3.55 -16.25
C ARG A 394 -17.38 2.63 -15.14
N SER A 395 -16.68 2.55 -14.01
CA SER A 395 -17.06 1.66 -12.91
C SER A 395 -18.38 2.04 -12.26
N PHE A 396 -18.64 3.33 -12.02
CA PHE A 396 -19.92 3.77 -11.46
C PHE A 396 -21.09 3.63 -12.44
N ALA A 397 -20.85 3.69 -13.75
CA ALA A 397 -21.89 3.37 -14.74
C ALA A 397 -22.28 1.89 -14.73
N GLU A 398 -21.33 0.99 -14.43
CA GLU A 398 -21.59 -0.45 -14.31
C GLU A 398 -22.20 -0.82 -12.94
N LEU A 399 -21.96 -0.01 -11.91
CA LEU A 399 -22.43 -0.19 -10.53
C LEU A 399 -23.56 0.78 -10.14
N ASP A 400 -24.37 1.21 -11.12
CA ASP A 400 -25.44 2.19 -10.88
C ASP A 400 -26.70 1.56 -10.27
N ASP A 401 -26.83 0.24 -10.32
CA ASP A 401 -27.96 -0.49 -9.73
C ASP A 401 -27.94 -0.39 -8.19
N GLU A 402 -29.09 -0.08 -7.59
CA GLU A 402 -29.24 0.10 -6.14
C GLU A 402 -28.92 -1.16 -5.33
N SER A 403 -28.98 -2.35 -5.92
CA SER A 403 -28.58 -3.60 -5.26
C SER A 403 -27.11 -3.62 -4.84
N PHE A 404 -26.21 -2.93 -5.54
CA PHE A 404 -24.79 -2.83 -5.15
C PHE A 404 -24.56 -1.83 -4.01
N TRP A 405 -25.53 -0.98 -3.72
CA TRP A 405 -25.46 0.07 -2.71
C TRP A 405 -26.03 -0.36 -1.36
N ASP A 406 -26.18 -1.67 -1.15
CA ASP A 406 -26.48 -2.23 0.18
C ASP A 406 -25.37 -1.83 1.17
N PRO A 407 -25.72 -1.17 2.31
CA PRO A 407 -24.75 -0.76 3.32
C PRO A 407 -23.92 -1.90 3.91
N GLU A 408 -24.50 -3.10 4.02
CA GLU A 408 -23.86 -4.28 4.64
C GLU A 408 -22.95 -5.04 3.67
N GLU A 409 -23.06 -4.78 2.36
CA GLU A 409 -22.21 -5.38 1.32
C GLU A 409 -21.14 -4.40 0.81
N TYR A 410 -21.35 -3.81 -0.37
CA TYR A 410 -20.37 -2.94 -1.03
C TYR A 410 -20.63 -1.46 -0.81
N GLY A 411 -21.83 -1.06 -0.35
CA GLY A 411 -22.28 0.32 -0.33
C GLY A 411 -21.30 1.26 0.36
N ALA A 412 -20.83 0.89 1.57
CA ALA A 412 -19.91 1.74 2.33
C ALA A 412 -18.56 1.94 1.59
N ALA A 413 -18.06 0.91 0.90
CA ALA A 413 -16.87 1.01 0.07
C ALA A 413 -17.11 1.89 -1.17
N LEU A 414 -18.26 1.73 -1.84
CA LEU A 414 -18.64 2.54 -3.00
C LEU A 414 -18.79 4.02 -2.64
N ALA A 415 -19.34 4.34 -1.46
CA ALA A 415 -19.42 5.71 -0.96
C ALA A 415 -18.03 6.36 -0.84
N ARG A 416 -17.05 5.63 -0.29
CA ARG A 416 -15.66 6.11 -0.19
C ARG A 416 -15.01 6.29 -1.56
N HIS A 417 -15.19 5.35 -2.49
CA HIS A 417 -14.71 5.50 -3.87
C HIS A 417 -15.35 6.71 -4.57
N GLN A 418 -16.65 6.95 -4.36
CA GLN A 418 -17.37 8.08 -4.97
C GLN A 418 -16.90 9.42 -4.38
N MET A 419 -16.51 9.45 -3.11
CA MET A 419 -15.84 10.59 -2.48
C MET A 419 -14.50 10.89 -3.14
N GLN A 420 -13.67 9.87 -3.42
CA GLN A 420 -12.40 10.07 -4.13
C GLN A 420 -12.61 10.51 -5.58
N TYR A 421 -13.64 10.00 -6.24
CA TYR A 421 -14.02 10.46 -7.57
C TYR A 421 -14.38 11.96 -7.58
N MET A 422 -15.23 12.39 -6.65
CA MET A 422 -15.57 13.81 -6.49
C MET A 422 -14.33 14.67 -6.24
N ARG A 423 -13.43 14.25 -5.34
CA ARG A 423 -12.16 14.96 -5.07
C ARG A 423 -11.29 15.07 -6.33
N ALA A 424 -11.18 14.00 -7.10
CA ALA A 424 -10.41 14.00 -8.34
C ALA A 424 -10.97 15.00 -9.37
N LEU A 425 -12.30 15.12 -9.47
CA LEU A 425 -12.97 16.11 -10.34
C LEU A 425 -12.70 17.54 -9.86
N LEU A 426 -12.87 17.83 -8.56
CA LEU A 426 -12.59 19.16 -8.01
C LEU A 426 -11.12 19.58 -8.24
N GLN A 427 -10.18 18.66 -8.03
CA GLN A 427 -8.75 18.92 -8.27
C GLN A 427 -8.38 19.08 -9.76
N LEU A 428 -9.28 18.72 -10.68
CA LEU A 428 -9.15 19.01 -12.11
C LEU A 428 -9.87 20.30 -12.52
N GLY A 429 -10.55 20.99 -11.60
CA GLY A 429 -11.37 22.16 -11.87
C GLY A 429 -12.74 21.84 -12.48
N ALA A 430 -13.18 20.58 -12.45
CA ALA A 430 -14.50 20.16 -12.93
C ALA A 430 -15.55 20.30 -11.81
N GLU A 431 -15.78 21.53 -11.37
CA GLU A 431 -16.60 21.87 -10.19
C GLU A 431 -18.05 21.36 -10.31
N ASP A 432 -18.73 21.65 -11.42
CA ASP A 432 -20.12 21.25 -11.65
C ASP A 432 -20.29 19.73 -11.61
N GLU A 433 -19.35 18.99 -12.23
CA GLU A 433 -19.36 17.53 -12.24
C GLU A 433 -19.10 16.97 -10.84
N GLY A 434 -18.14 17.54 -10.10
CA GLY A 434 -17.83 17.16 -8.73
C GLY A 434 -19.01 17.37 -7.79
N LEU A 435 -19.68 18.51 -7.88
CA LEU A 435 -20.88 18.83 -7.11
C LEU A 435 -22.05 17.89 -7.46
N ALA A 436 -22.23 17.55 -8.74
CA ALA A 436 -23.24 16.58 -9.16
C ALA A 436 -22.97 15.16 -8.62
N VAL A 437 -21.70 14.73 -8.55
CA VAL A 437 -21.31 13.45 -7.93
C VAL A 437 -21.61 13.46 -6.42
N LEU A 438 -21.30 14.56 -5.73
CA LEU A 438 -21.59 14.72 -4.30
C LEU A 438 -23.09 14.67 -4.01
N GLU A 439 -23.89 15.38 -4.81
CA GLU A 439 -25.34 15.41 -4.68
C GLU A 439 -25.96 14.01 -4.85
N ARG A 440 -25.51 13.24 -5.86
CA ARG A 440 -25.94 11.85 -6.04
C ARG A 440 -25.58 10.98 -4.85
N LEU A 441 -24.33 11.07 -4.36
CA LEU A 441 -23.88 10.30 -3.20
C LEU A 441 -24.75 10.62 -1.99
N ARG A 442 -25.01 11.90 -1.73
CA ARG A 442 -25.84 12.35 -0.62
C ARG A 442 -27.25 11.77 -0.69
N ASN A 443 -27.90 11.86 -1.85
CA ASN A 443 -29.27 11.38 -2.03
C ASN A 443 -29.37 9.86 -1.81
N ARG A 444 -28.34 9.09 -2.16
CA ARG A 444 -28.28 7.65 -1.81
C ARG A 444 -28.18 7.44 -0.31
N LEU A 445 -27.21 8.09 0.34
CA LEU A 445 -26.92 7.89 1.76
C LEU A 445 -28.01 8.43 2.71
N GLU A 446 -28.81 9.42 2.30
CA GLU A 446 -29.90 9.98 3.12
C GLU A 446 -30.99 8.96 3.49
N HIS A 447 -31.09 7.84 2.77
CA HIS A 447 -32.10 6.81 2.99
C HIS A 447 -31.56 5.59 3.75
N TRP A 448 -30.29 5.59 4.13
CA TRP A 448 -29.67 4.47 4.83
C TRP A 448 -30.10 4.39 6.30
N PRO A 449 -30.15 3.18 6.89
CA PRO A 449 -30.63 2.99 8.27
C PRO A 449 -29.71 3.62 9.32
N ASP A 450 -28.40 3.72 9.04
CA ASP A 450 -27.40 4.36 9.87
C ASP A 450 -26.81 5.59 9.15
N ASP A 451 -26.66 6.69 9.87
CA ASP A 451 -26.12 7.95 9.36
C ASP A 451 -24.59 8.05 9.48
N ALA A 452 -23.89 7.03 10.02
CA ALA A 452 -22.45 7.05 10.20
C ALA A 452 -21.67 7.33 8.90
N ILE A 453 -22.00 6.62 7.81
CA ILE A 453 -21.36 6.84 6.50
C ILE A 453 -21.79 8.17 5.90
N LEU A 454 -23.06 8.58 6.04
CA LEU A 454 -23.53 9.90 5.60
C LEU A 454 -22.76 11.02 6.30
N PHE A 455 -22.55 10.91 7.61
CA PHE A 455 -21.78 11.84 8.41
C PHE A 455 -20.32 11.88 7.97
N GLU A 456 -19.66 10.71 7.87
CA GLU A 456 -18.27 10.58 7.40
C GLU A 456 -18.08 11.24 6.02
N MET A 457 -18.96 10.93 5.07
CA MET A 457 -18.88 11.47 3.71
C MET A 457 -19.18 12.98 3.67
N THR A 458 -20.11 13.48 4.49
CA THR A 458 -20.42 14.91 4.56
C THR A 458 -19.24 15.71 5.12
N VAL A 459 -18.57 15.21 6.16
CA VAL A 459 -17.34 15.84 6.70
C VAL A 459 -16.23 15.84 5.65
N ASN A 460 -16.00 14.70 5.00
CA ASN A 460 -14.99 14.57 3.95
C ASN A 460 -15.25 15.48 2.73
N ALA A 461 -16.52 15.68 2.38
CA ALA A 461 -16.94 16.60 1.33
C ALA A 461 -16.69 18.06 1.72
N ALA A 462 -17.01 18.44 2.96
CA ALA A 462 -16.80 19.81 3.43
C ALA A 462 -15.33 20.24 3.34
N TYR A 463 -14.39 19.35 3.74
CA TYR A 463 -12.96 19.60 3.57
C TYR A 463 -12.54 19.63 2.10
N ALA A 464 -13.01 18.70 1.27
CA ALA A 464 -12.70 18.70 -0.16
C ALA A 464 -13.16 19.98 -0.88
N LEU A 465 -14.35 20.48 -0.55
CA LEU A 465 -14.90 21.71 -1.10
C LEU A 465 -14.13 22.94 -0.63
N ARG A 466 -13.71 22.96 0.64
CA ARG A 466 -12.85 24.02 1.19
C ARG A 466 -11.50 24.06 0.47
N ASP A 467 -10.87 22.90 0.28
CA ASP A 467 -9.56 22.79 -0.36
C ASP A 467 -9.63 23.08 -1.87
N ALA A 468 -10.80 22.93 -2.48
CA ALA A 468 -11.12 23.37 -3.84
C ALA A 468 -11.51 24.86 -3.93
N GLU A 469 -11.40 25.62 -2.84
CA GLU A 469 -11.73 27.05 -2.77
C GLU A 469 -13.19 27.37 -3.14
N LEU A 470 -14.13 26.50 -2.77
CA LEU A 470 -15.58 26.67 -2.94
C LEU A 470 -16.26 27.04 -1.61
N PRO A 471 -16.15 28.30 -1.13
CA PRO A 471 -16.52 28.66 0.24
C PRO A 471 -18.01 28.49 0.56
N GLY A 472 -18.91 28.75 -0.40
CA GLY A 472 -20.35 28.57 -0.22
C GLY A 472 -20.70 27.09 0.00
N PRO A 473 -20.45 26.20 -0.98
CA PRO A 473 -20.67 24.77 -0.83
C PRO A 473 -19.96 24.16 0.39
N ALA A 474 -18.73 24.62 0.69
CA ALA A 474 -17.98 24.15 1.86
C ALA A 474 -18.68 24.52 3.17
N ALA A 475 -19.15 25.76 3.33
CA ALA A 475 -19.87 26.20 4.52
C ALA A 475 -21.16 25.40 4.72
N ASP A 476 -21.95 25.22 3.65
CA ASP A 476 -23.17 24.42 3.68
C ASP A 476 -22.91 22.97 4.12
N ALA A 477 -21.83 22.36 3.60
CA ALA A 477 -21.43 21.01 3.95
C ALA A 477 -20.96 20.91 5.42
N PHE A 478 -20.17 21.87 5.92
CA PHE A 478 -19.78 21.91 7.33
C PHE A 478 -21.00 22.07 8.26
N LEU A 479 -21.94 22.96 7.93
CA LEU A 479 -23.16 23.13 8.71
C LEU A 479 -24.03 21.86 8.68
N ARG A 480 -24.11 21.17 7.55
CA ARG A 480 -24.80 19.88 7.45
C ARG A 480 -24.11 18.80 8.30
N ALA A 481 -22.79 18.69 8.25
CA ALA A 481 -22.04 17.78 9.11
C ALA A 481 -22.27 18.09 10.59
N ALA A 482 -22.28 19.36 10.99
CA ALA A 482 -22.57 19.77 12.35
C ALA A 482 -23.99 19.37 12.80
N ARG A 483 -24.99 19.47 11.90
CA ARG A 483 -26.37 19.01 12.17
C ARG A 483 -26.46 17.49 12.30
N LEU A 484 -25.79 16.73 11.43
CA LEU A 484 -25.73 15.27 11.47
C LEU A 484 -25.05 14.75 12.75
N ALA A 485 -24.00 15.42 13.23
CA ALA A 485 -23.40 15.09 14.51
C ALA A 485 -24.38 15.29 15.69
N GLY A 486 -25.32 16.23 15.58
CA GLY A 486 -26.36 16.46 16.57
C GLY A 486 -25.82 16.62 18.00
N ALA A 487 -26.41 15.90 18.94
CA ALA A 487 -25.99 15.85 20.34
C ALA A 487 -25.16 14.60 20.69
N ASP A 488 -24.72 13.84 19.69
CA ASP A 488 -23.90 12.64 19.89
C ASP A 488 -22.57 13.00 20.56
N PRO A 489 -22.28 12.46 21.76
CA PRO A 489 -21.02 12.69 22.45
C PRO A 489 -19.79 12.27 21.66
N GLU A 490 -19.89 11.22 20.84
CA GLU A 490 -18.75 10.69 20.06
C GLU A 490 -18.41 11.59 18.87
N ARG A 491 -19.41 12.28 18.31
CA ARG A 491 -19.26 13.20 17.16
C ARG A 491 -19.07 14.65 17.59
N LEU A 492 -19.13 14.97 18.88
CA LEU A 492 -19.09 16.34 19.40
C LEU A 492 -17.87 17.12 18.89
N LEU A 493 -16.66 16.57 19.00
CA LEU A 493 -15.45 17.32 18.61
C LEU A 493 -15.43 17.63 17.10
N VAL A 494 -15.93 16.71 16.29
CA VAL A 494 -16.09 16.93 14.84
C VAL A 494 -17.14 18.01 14.58
N ARG A 495 -18.27 18.00 15.30
CA ARG A 495 -19.28 19.07 15.23
C ARG A 495 -18.68 20.44 15.51
N ILE A 496 -17.92 20.58 16.60
CA ILE A 496 -17.24 21.85 16.96
C ILE A 496 -16.34 22.31 15.83
N ARG A 497 -15.50 21.43 15.29
CA ARG A 497 -14.59 21.75 14.17
C ARG A 497 -15.35 22.20 12.93
N CYS A 498 -16.49 21.57 12.63
CA CYS A 498 -17.35 21.95 11.52
C CYS A 498 -17.98 23.34 11.73
N LEU A 499 -18.54 23.62 12.92
CA LEU A 499 -19.11 24.93 13.26
C LEU A 499 -18.08 26.05 13.13
N ARG A 500 -16.86 25.85 13.68
CA ARG A 500 -15.76 26.82 13.55
C ARG A 500 -15.35 27.04 12.09
N SER A 501 -15.26 25.97 11.31
CA SER A 501 -14.88 26.06 9.89
C SER A 501 -15.93 26.81 9.08
N ALA A 502 -17.22 26.52 9.31
CA ALA A 502 -18.33 27.28 8.72
C ALA A 502 -18.27 28.75 9.13
N ALA A 503 -18.08 29.07 10.41
CA ALA A 503 -18.00 30.44 10.92
C ALA A 503 -16.96 31.29 10.17
N TRP A 504 -15.77 30.75 9.92
CA TRP A 504 -14.74 31.44 9.16
C TRP A 504 -15.08 31.64 7.68
N LEU A 505 -15.78 30.68 7.06
CA LEU A 505 -16.23 30.80 5.67
C LEU A 505 -17.36 31.84 5.52
N GLU A 506 -18.32 31.81 6.44
CA GLU A 506 -19.42 32.78 6.54
C GLU A 506 -18.89 34.20 6.76
N PHE A 507 -17.97 34.38 7.71
CA PHE A 507 -17.32 35.66 7.98
C PHE A 507 -16.60 36.23 6.76
N ARG A 508 -15.79 35.41 6.06
CA ARG A 508 -15.08 35.84 4.84
C ARG A 508 -16.03 36.18 3.69
N ALA A 509 -17.22 35.57 3.67
CA ALA A 509 -18.27 35.90 2.72
C ALA A 509 -19.06 37.17 3.10
N GLY A 510 -18.72 37.83 4.21
CA GLY A 510 -19.39 39.05 4.68
C GLY A 510 -20.75 38.79 5.31
N ARG A 511 -21.02 37.56 5.77
CA ARG A 511 -22.26 37.18 6.47
C ARG A 511 -22.01 37.23 7.98
N ASP A 512 -23.01 37.70 8.74
CA ASP A 512 -22.87 38.00 10.18
C ASP A 512 -23.06 36.76 11.09
N ASP A 513 -23.32 35.59 10.49
CA ASP A 513 -23.66 34.35 11.21
C ASP A 513 -22.42 33.71 11.90
N GLY A 514 -21.21 34.19 11.61
CA GLY A 514 -19.96 33.58 12.11
C GLY A 514 -19.82 33.59 13.63
N THR A 515 -20.26 34.65 14.30
CA THR A 515 -20.18 34.75 15.77
C THR A 515 -21.18 33.80 16.44
N ASP A 516 -22.41 33.70 15.91
CA ASP A 516 -23.45 32.81 16.43
C ASP A 516 -23.02 31.33 16.36
N LEU A 517 -22.33 30.94 15.27
CA LEU A 517 -21.78 29.59 15.12
C LEU A 517 -20.67 29.28 16.14
N MET A 518 -19.83 30.27 16.46
CA MET A 518 -18.81 30.14 17.52
C MET A 518 -19.47 30.03 18.91
N ASP A 519 -20.55 30.77 19.15
CA ASP A 519 -21.32 30.72 20.40
C ASP A 519 -22.00 29.37 20.60
N GLU A 520 -22.57 28.81 19.53
CA GLU A 520 -23.14 27.46 19.54
C GLU A 520 -22.06 26.43 19.91
N ALA A 521 -20.88 26.52 19.28
CA ALA A 521 -19.75 25.63 19.55
C ALA A 521 -19.26 25.73 21.00
N GLY A 522 -19.03 26.95 21.50
CA GLY A 522 -18.61 27.20 22.88
C GLY A 522 -19.63 26.71 23.91
N THR A 523 -20.92 26.94 23.66
CA THR A 523 -22.01 26.49 24.53
C THR A 523 -22.13 24.97 24.58
N ALA A 524 -21.90 24.28 23.47
CA ALA A 524 -21.88 22.81 23.45
C ALA A 524 -20.69 22.23 24.25
N LEU A 525 -19.50 22.83 24.11
CA LEU A 525 -18.31 22.43 24.87
C LEU A 525 -18.47 22.68 26.37
N LEU A 526 -19.00 23.83 26.78
CA LEU A 526 -19.26 24.14 28.19
C LEU A 526 -20.20 23.10 28.82
N ARG A 527 -21.32 22.79 28.17
CA ARG A 527 -22.26 21.77 28.63
C ARG A 527 -21.61 20.40 28.77
N ARG A 528 -20.79 19.98 27.80
CA ARG A 528 -20.07 18.70 27.89
C ARG A 528 -19.05 18.71 29.02
N LEU A 529 -18.31 19.80 29.18
CA LEU A 529 -17.30 19.97 30.22
C LEU A 529 -17.91 19.93 31.64
N GLU A 530 -19.13 20.45 31.83
CA GLU A 530 -19.85 20.34 33.11
C GLU A 530 -20.19 18.89 33.46
N ALA A 531 -20.56 18.08 32.46
CA ALA A 531 -20.98 16.70 32.63
C ALA A 531 -19.84 15.65 32.59
N GLU A 532 -18.62 16.04 32.24
CA GLU A 532 -17.49 15.10 32.08
C GLU A 532 -16.75 14.87 33.41
N PRO A 533 -16.81 13.66 34.03
CA PRO A 533 -16.09 13.37 35.26
C PRO A 533 -14.60 13.12 35.05
N ASP A 534 -14.18 12.64 33.87
CA ASP A 534 -12.81 12.19 33.63
C ASP A 534 -11.84 13.37 33.45
N PRO A 535 -10.80 13.51 34.29
CA PRO A 535 -9.88 14.65 34.22
C PRO A 535 -9.18 14.84 32.87
N ASP A 536 -8.80 13.75 32.19
CA ASP A 536 -8.05 13.81 30.93
C ASP A 536 -8.97 14.23 29.78
N ARG A 537 -10.19 13.69 29.73
CA ARG A 537 -11.23 14.11 28.77
C ARG A 537 -11.64 15.56 29.01
N ARG A 538 -11.71 16.02 30.27
CA ARG A 538 -11.95 17.44 30.58
C ARG A 538 -10.86 18.34 30.04
N ASP A 539 -9.60 17.90 30.02
CA ASP A 539 -8.50 18.68 29.48
C ASP A 539 -8.55 18.77 27.95
N SER A 540 -8.89 17.67 27.27
CA SER A 540 -9.20 17.71 25.83
C SER A 540 -10.32 18.70 25.49
N LEU A 541 -11.43 18.68 26.25
CA LEU A 541 -12.55 19.62 26.07
C LEU A 541 -12.15 21.08 26.34
N ARG A 542 -11.27 21.32 27.32
CA ARG A 542 -10.76 22.68 27.61
C ARG A 542 -9.87 23.21 26.50
N LEU A 543 -9.07 22.35 25.86
CA LEU A 543 -8.26 22.75 24.71
C LEU A 543 -9.17 23.17 23.54
N GLU A 544 -10.19 22.38 23.22
CA GLU A 544 -11.14 22.72 22.15
C GLU A 544 -11.98 23.98 22.48
N LEU A 545 -12.32 24.20 23.75
CA LEU A 545 -13.02 25.42 24.19
C LEU A 545 -12.11 26.65 24.10
N ALA A 546 -10.85 26.53 24.53
CA ALA A 546 -9.89 27.61 24.41
C ALA A 546 -9.62 27.97 22.94
N GLU A 547 -9.50 26.97 22.07
CA GLU A 547 -9.37 27.16 20.62
C GLU A 547 -10.61 27.88 20.05
N THR A 548 -11.81 27.51 20.49
CA THR A 548 -13.05 28.16 20.05
C THR A 548 -13.10 29.64 20.48
N HIS A 549 -12.72 29.95 21.72
CA HIS A 549 -12.60 31.33 22.17
C HIS A 549 -11.53 32.11 21.40
N LEU A 550 -10.36 31.52 21.16
CA LEU A 550 -9.30 32.19 20.40
C LEU A 550 -9.79 32.56 18.99
N GLN A 551 -10.41 31.62 18.28
CA GLN A 551 -10.94 31.88 16.94
C GLN A 551 -12.09 32.90 16.95
N ARG A 552 -12.98 32.88 17.97
CA ARG A 552 -14.03 33.91 18.12
C ARG A 552 -13.44 35.30 18.38
N ALA A 553 -12.37 35.38 19.16
CA ALA A 553 -11.64 36.63 19.39
C ALA A 553 -11.02 37.17 18.10
N GLU A 554 -10.44 36.30 17.27
CA GLU A 554 -9.86 36.69 15.98
C GLU A 554 -10.92 37.21 15.00
N LEU A 555 -12.08 36.55 14.93
CA LEU A 555 -13.22 36.97 14.10
C LEU A 555 -13.74 38.37 14.48
N THR A 556 -13.83 38.65 15.77
CA THR A 556 -14.45 39.87 16.30
C THR A 556 -13.46 41.02 16.51
N ALA A 557 -12.14 40.75 16.53
CA ALA A 557 -11.09 41.71 16.89
C ALA A 557 -11.16 43.06 16.16
N GLN A 558 -11.58 43.07 14.90
CA GLN A 558 -11.67 44.30 14.10
C GLN A 558 -12.97 45.09 14.33
N ASN A 559 -14.07 44.38 14.59
CA ASN A 559 -15.41 44.96 14.60
C ASN A 559 -15.92 45.23 16.02
N ASP A 560 -15.61 44.35 16.97
CA ASP A 560 -15.97 44.49 18.38
C ASP A 560 -14.80 44.09 19.31
N PRO A 561 -13.91 45.05 19.64
CA PRO A 561 -12.70 44.75 20.42
C PRO A 561 -12.96 44.30 21.87
N LEU A 562 -14.13 44.60 22.45
CA LEU A 562 -14.41 44.27 23.85
C LEU A 562 -14.70 42.77 24.04
N PRO A 563 -15.66 42.15 23.32
CA PRO A 563 -15.84 40.70 23.31
C PRO A 563 -14.57 39.97 22.88
N ALA A 564 -13.84 40.48 21.88
CA ALA A 564 -12.59 39.89 21.45
C ALA A 564 -11.55 39.79 22.58
N GLU A 565 -11.43 40.83 23.42
CA GLU A 565 -10.53 40.81 24.58
C GLU A 565 -10.98 39.80 25.64
N GLN A 566 -12.30 39.69 25.87
CA GLN A 566 -12.88 38.73 26.82
C GLN A 566 -12.62 37.28 26.36
N ASP A 567 -12.81 37.00 25.09
CA ASP A 567 -12.56 35.68 24.49
C ASP A 567 -11.08 35.31 24.49
N ALA A 568 -10.19 36.23 24.07
CA ALA A 568 -8.75 36.01 24.14
C ALA A 568 -8.28 35.74 25.59
N THR A 569 -8.88 36.42 26.56
CA THR A 569 -8.63 36.18 27.99
C THR A 569 -9.13 34.79 28.43
N ALA A 570 -10.34 34.40 28.03
CA ALA A 570 -10.90 33.09 28.33
C ALA A 570 -10.08 31.94 27.73
N ALA A 571 -9.64 32.09 26.48
CA ALA A 571 -8.74 31.17 25.80
C ALA A 571 -7.43 30.99 26.57
N LEU A 572 -6.75 32.10 26.91
CA LEU A 572 -5.50 32.08 27.66
C LEU A 572 -5.65 31.40 29.03
N GLN A 573 -6.73 31.69 29.75
CA GLN A 573 -7.02 31.05 31.04
C GLN A 573 -7.28 29.54 30.90
N GLY A 574 -8.01 29.13 29.85
CA GLY A 574 -8.28 27.74 29.53
C GLY A 574 -6.99 26.95 29.29
N LEU A 575 -6.12 27.46 28.41
CA LEU A 575 -4.83 26.83 28.10
C LEU A 575 -3.92 26.74 29.33
N ARG A 576 -3.84 27.81 30.14
CA ARG A 576 -3.04 27.79 31.38
C ARG A 576 -3.52 26.76 32.41
N ARG A 577 -4.83 26.50 32.48
CA ARG A 577 -5.37 25.45 33.37
C ARG A 577 -4.95 24.06 32.92
N VAL A 578 -4.86 23.81 31.62
CA VAL A 578 -4.36 22.54 31.07
C VAL A 578 -2.86 22.43 31.30
N LEU A 579 -2.10 23.50 31.04
CA LEU A 579 -0.65 23.54 31.26
C LEU A 579 -0.28 23.18 32.71
N ALA A 580 -1.01 23.73 33.69
CA ALA A 580 -0.76 23.48 35.11
C ALA A 580 -0.96 22.01 35.55
N ARG A 581 -1.67 21.20 34.74
CA ARG A 581 -1.89 19.77 35.00
C ARG A 581 -1.00 18.85 34.18
N ARG A 582 -0.32 19.38 33.16
CA ARG A 582 0.47 18.56 32.22
C ARG A 582 1.83 18.22 32.82
N ALA A 583 2.27 16.98 32.62
CA ALA A 583 3.58 16.53 33.09
C ALA A 583 4.71 17.16 32.26
N ALA A 584 5.83 17.49 32.90
CA ALA A 584 7.01 18.08 32.25
C ALA A 584 7.70 17.17 31.22
N THR A 585 7.34 15.88 31.18
CA THR A 585 7.95 14.86 30.31
C THR A 585 7.33 14.81 28.90
N ASP A 586 6.20 15.48 28.65
CA ASP A 586 5.53 15.55 27.35
C ASP A 586 5.98 16.78 26.55
N VAL A 587 7.21 16.75 26.02
CA VAL A 587 7.85 17.92 25.38
C VAL A 587 7.09 18.41 24.14
N GLU A 588 6.65 17.50 23.27
CA GLU A 588 5.91 17.85 22.03
C GLU A 588 4.53 18.43 22.36
N GLY A 589 3.82 17.82 23.30
CA GLY A 589 2.56 18.34 23.79
C GLY A 589 2.67 19.71 24.44
N LEU A 590 3.75 19.94 25.20
CA LEU A 590 4.06 21.24 25.80
C LEU A 590 4.36 22.29 24.72
N LEU A 591 5.12 21.95 23.67
CA LEU A 591 5.41 22.85 22.55
C LEU A 591 4.14 23.39 21.89
N GLY A 592 3.23 22.49 21.52
CA GLY A 592 1.95 22.89 20.92
C GLY A 592 1.11 23.78 21.85
N LEU A 593 1.09 23.46 23.15
CA LEU A 593 0.33 24.22 24.14
C LEU A 593 0.92 25.62 24.38
N TYR A 594 2.24 25.74 24.52
CA TYR A 594 2.91 27.02 24.67
C TYR A 594 2.78 27.89 23.42
N GLY A 595 2.84 27.30 22.22
CA GLY A 595 2.58 28.02 20.97
C GLY A 595 1.22 28.71 20.99
N ARG A 596 0.15 27.96 21.34
CA ARG A 596 -1.21 28.51 21.47
C ARG A 596 -1.35 29.56 22.57
N ILE A 597 -0.65 29.40 23.70
CA ILE A 597 -0.60 30.41 24.77
C ILE A 597 0.05 31.70 24.24
N GLY A 598 1.11 31.57 23.43
CA GLY A 598 1.76 32.67 22.73
C GLY A 598 0.80 33.41 21.80
N ASP A 599 0.07 32.68 20.94
CA ASP A 599 -0.94 33.25 20.04
C ASP A 599 -1.99 34.08 20.80
N CYS A 600 -2.55 33.50 21.89
CA CYS A 600 -3.51 34.19 22.76
C CYS A 600 -2.91 35.45 23.40
N ALA A 601 -1.69 35.36 23.92
CA ALA A 601 -1.02 36.48 24.57
C ALA A 601 -0.73 37.64 23.60
N LEU A 602 -0.38 37.32 22.36
CA LEU A 602 -0.15 38.30 21.29
C LEU A 602 -1.45 38.98 20.86
N LEU A 603 -2.51 38.22 20.60
CA LEU A 603 -3.82 38.77 20.25
C LEU A 603 -4.35 39.68 21.35
N LEU A 604 -4.32 39.21 22.61
CA LEU A 604 -4.75 39.97 23.77
C LEU A 604 -3.94 41.26 23.93
N GLY A 605 -2.61 41.21 23.72
CA GLY A 605 -1.75 42.39 23.75
C GLY A 605 -2.15 43.44 22.70
N ARG A 606 -2.40 43.02 21.45
CA ARG A 606 -2.85 43.93 20.39
C ARG A 606 -4.19 44.58 20.72
N LEU A 607 -5.14 43.81 21.25
CA LEU A 607 -6.47 44.32 21.64
C LEU A 607 -6.37 45.33 22.79
N GLU A 608 -5.59 45.03 23.84
CA GLU A 608 -5.37 45.95 24.96
C GLU A 608 -4.66 47.24 24.54
N ILE A 609 -3.70 47.16 23.61
CA ILE A 609 -3.03 48.35 23.05
C ILE A 609 -4.04 49.19 22.27
N ALA A 610 -4.80 48.57 21.36
CA ALA A 610 -5.78 49.27 20.54
C ALA A 610 -6.87 49.97 21.39
N ARG A 611 -7.31 49.33 22.48
CA ARG A 611 -8.40 49.85 23.32
C ARG A 611 -7.97 50.79 24.44
N HIS A 612 -6.80 50.54 25.02
CA HIS A 612 -6.40 51.14 26.29
C HIS A 612 -5.00 51.75 26.26
N GLY A 613 -4.25 51.65 25.15
CA GLY A 613 -2.86 52.09 25.07
C GLY A 613 -1.93 51.34 26.03
N ALA A 614 -2.31 50.12 26.44
CA ALA A 614 -1.65 49.40 27.52
C ALA A 614 -0.39 48.63 27.07
N VAL A 615 0.53 49.30 26.38
CA VAL A 615 1.70 48.69 25.74
C VAL A 615 2.60 47.94 26.74
N GLY A 616 2.96 48.57 27.87
CA GLY A 616 3.78 47.90 28.88
C GLY A 616 3.11 46.68 29.53
N ARG A 617 1.77 46.55 29.50
CA ARG A 617 1.08 45.34 29.97
C ARG A 617 1.25 44.19 28.98
N ALA A 618 1.12 44.46 27.69
CA ALA A 618 1.35 43.50 26.62
C ALA A 618 2.80 43.00 26.62
N GLU A 619 3.77 43.91 26.75
CA GLU A 619 5.19 43.56 26.84
C GLU A 619 5.47 42.65 28.05
N ARG A 620 5.03 43.04 29.26
CA ARG A 620 5.26 42.24 30.48
C ARG A 620 4.70 40.83 30.35
N ARG A 621 3.53 40.67 29.72
CA ARG A 621 2.91 39.35 29.51
C ARG A 621 3.80 38.45 28.65
N LEU A 622 4.34 38.97 27.56
CA LEU A 622 5.24 38.21 26.69
C LEU A 622 6.55 37.87 27.41
N ARG A 623 7.14 38.82 28.16
CA ARG A 623 8.35 38.56 28.96
C ARG A 623 8.13 37.48 30.02
N THR A 624 6.97 37.45 30.67
CA THR A 624 6.63 36.37 31.60
C THR A 624 6.54 35.02 30.90
N LEU A 625 5.90 34.95 29.72
CA LEU A 625 5.81 33.71 28.95
C LEU A 625 7.17 33.21 28.47
N ILE A 626 8.06 34.12 28.05
CA ILE A 626 9.45 33.80 27.67
C ILE A 626 10.19 33.17 28.86
N ALA A 627 10.11 33.78 30.05
CA ALA A 627 10.75 33.24 31.24
C ALA A 627 10.19 31.86 31.64
N GLU A 628 8.88 31.64 31.47
CA GLU A 628 8.24 30.33 31.68
C GLU A 628 8.78 29.28 30.70
N LEU A 629 8.91 29.62 29.41
CA LEU A 629 9.44 28.74 28.36
C LEU A 629 10.90 28.37 28.60
N GLU A 630 11.74 29.35 28.96
CA GLU A 630 13.16 29.14 29.27
C GLU A 630 13.36 28.22 30.47
N ALA A 631 12.44 28.26 31.44
CA ALA A 631 12.46 27.38 32.61
C ALA A 631 11.96 25.94 32.32
N ALA A 632 11.11 25.75 31.30
CA ALA A 632 10.40 24.50 31.06
C ALA A 632 11.21 23.44 30.26
N ALA A 633 12.05 23.84 29.31
CA ALA A 633 13.07 22.99 28.62
C ALA A 633 13.71 23.79 27.46
N PRO A 634 14.89 24.41 27.64
CA PRO A 634 15.39 25.46 26.73
C PRO A 634 15.70 25.00 25.30
N GLU A 635 16.04 23.72 25.07
CA GLU A 635 16.46 23.24 23.74
C GLU A 635 15.28 23.02 22.76
N GLY A 636 14.07 22.74 23.26
CA GLY A 636 12.89 22.46 22.44
C GLY A 636 12.07 23.70 22.03
N PHE A 637 12.36 24.87 22.60
CA PHE A 637 11.53 26.08 22.47
C PHE A 637 12.23 27.29 21.86
N ALA A 638 13.47 27.14 21.39
CA ALA A 638 14.32 28.26 20.97
C ALA A 638 13.66 29.18 19.92
N ASP A 639 13.00 28.61 18.91
CA ASP A 639 12.34 29.38 17.85
C ASP A 639 11.12 30.15 18.37
N LEU A 640 10.35 29.54 19.27
CA LEU A 640 9.20 30.19 19.90
C LEU A 640 9.65 31.33 20.83
N VAL A 641 10.68 31.10 21.66
CA VAL A 641 11.28 32.12 22.54
C VAL A 641 11.79 33.30 21.70
N LYS A 642 12.50 33.03 20.61
CA LYS A 642 12.98 34.06 19.69
C LYS A 642 11.82 34.88 19.13
N THR A 643 10.80 34.21 18.60
CA THR A 643 9.61 34.87 18.00
C THR A 643 8.91 35.77 19.02
N LEU A 644 8.68 35.28 20.24
CA LEU A 644 8.02 36.05 21.30
C LEU A 644 8.89 37.23 21.77
N THR A 645 10.21 37.06 21.81
CA THR A 645 11.16 38.14 22.17
C THR A 645 11.10 39.27 21.16
N GLU A 646 11.13 38.96 19.86
CA GLU A 646 11.02 39.95 18.78
C GLU A 646 9.70 40.75 18.87
N GLN A 647 8.59 40.07 19.21
CA GLN A 647 7.30 40.74 19.41
C GLN A 647 7.27 41.60 20.68
N ALA A 648 7.88 41.15 21.78
CA ALA A 648 7.97 41.95 23.01
C ALA A 648 8.79 43.23 22.79
N GLU A 649 9.91 43.15 22.08
CA GLU A 649 10.71 44.33 21.70
C GLU A 649 9.97 45.26 20.75
N ARG A 650 9.13 44.71 19.86
CA ARG A 650 8.28 45.53 18.99
C ARG A 650 7.28 46.34 19.82
N PHE A 651 6.61 45.71 20.79
CA PHE A 651 5.73 46.44 21.70
C PHE A 651 6.48 47.50 22.51
N ALA A 652 7.65 47.19 23.06
CA ALA A 652 8.47 48.18 23.79
C ALA A 652 8.80 49.41 22.93
N ARG A 653 9.15 49.23 21.65
CA ARG A 653 9.41 50.33 20.70
C ARG A 653 8.17 51.14 20.33
N GLU A 654 6.98 50.54 20.41
CA GLU A 654 5.70 51.24 20.21
C GLU A 654 5.30 52.06 21.46
N GLU A 655 5.79 51.73 22.66
CA GLU A 655 5.58 52.52 23.90
C GLU A 655 6.49 53.75 23.97
N GLU A 656 7.68 53.69 23.37
CA GLU A 656 8.66 54.79 23.32
C GLU A 656 8.30 55.88 22.29
N ARG A 657 7.37 55.60 21.38
CA ARG A 657 6.90 56.52 20.32
C ARG A 657 5.59 57.18 20.71
#